data_AF-A0A356K030-F1
#
_entry.id   AF-A0A356K030-F1
#
_cell.length_a   1.000
_cell.length_b   1.000
_cell.length_c   1.000
_cell.angle_alpha   90.00
_cell.angle_beta   90.00
_cell.angle_gamma   90.00
#
_symmetry.space_group_name_H-M   'P 1'
#
loop_
_entity.id
_entity.type
_entity.pdbx_description
1 polymer ?
#
loop_
_entity_poly.entity_id
_entity_poly.type
_entity_poly.pdbx_seq_one_letter_code
_entity_poly.pdbx_strand_id
1 'polypeptide(L)'
;VRGVLSDIPENPNSLATKRISLKTIFGGKGFIPEICLKNNNLQYSAIDFNTSFHMYSESPAFNESFYICADDILKNKNIKIEIIYSFSETNVTAEENKNALFVYEYWNGFEWKRIARENNFLDGTFNFKQPGSVSFDIPNDISLVDVNNQEHYWIRVRLVTKDYATGGSYVKDDKDNWIWKFNSKVITPEIDKIRIKYEAPSITPKNCVTYTNFQWKDFSSYISPDSQDEVVLFDFNKSDFPSIYIGFDNKLPDGESSLYFKIDESIKQANKNSLDIFNGKDLSFLKSKRRITLCWEYYNGQEWKALSINDDTDSFHQSGFVDFFVPADFERSENFGQNLYWIRISLVQGGFESIPCIKDIIINAVYARNEKTYENEILGSGTGAPGQSLVLSHKNILKGSELYVDEGSMPSENELRMIENDAGKNSVIEEGNRVWILYKEVENFYSSTPFSRHYVIDYSTGKIQFGDGAKGVTPPNGKFNIKMKRYHTGGGAVGNVAKNTIQCMLQSIPFISGCTNPYAAEGGSDMESVDSLKARAAGAFKSLQRAVTAEDYQWLAREASSSVARSYCLKNRNSKDEVCTVVLPVRPEGSGYEIKLEPSRELLRRVKEYLDERKIVGTPICVQAPVYKEFNISIALIFKSDVFDENRVKTHIENSLRSYFDSLDGDGGNGWPFGKEIMIGSVLKQLEKINEILSVNDVELFDLDANVKVEKILLKEDELPFLNKIVIERRG
;
A
#
# COMPACT_ATOMS: atom_id res chain seq x y z
N VAL A 1 -1.76 -28.92 11.03
CA VAL A 1 -2.02 -28.40 9.67
C VAL A 1 -2.63 -27.02 9.83
N ARG A 2 -2.16 -26.01 9.08
CA ARG A 2 -2.74 -24.65 9.10
C ARG A 2 -3.29 -24.34 7.71
N GLY A 3 -4.54 -23.92 7.65
CA GLY A 3 -5.17 -23.37 6.45
C GLY A 3 -5.43 -21.88 6.63
N VAL A 4 -5.37 -21.12 5.54
CA VAL A 4 -5.78 -19.72 5.48
C VAL A 4 -6.71 -19.60 4.28
N LEU A 5 -7.85 -18.93 4.47
CA LEU A 5 -8.74 -18.60 3.36
C LEU A 5 -8.03 -17.54 2.50
N SER A 6 -7.63 -17.90 1.27
CA SER A 6 -6.96 -16.96 0.37
C SER A 6 -7.92 -15.93 -0.19
N ASP A 7 -9.11 -16.38 -0.57
CA ASP A 7 -10.12 -15.60 -1.27
C ASP A 7 -11.51 -15.90 -0.71
N ILE A 8 -12.37 -14.88 -0.69
CA ILE A 8 -13.76 -15.05 -0.28
C ILE A 8 -14.53 -15.65 -1.46
N PRO A 9 -15.14 -16.84 -1.30
CA PRO A 9 -15.88 -17.46 -2.38
C PRO A 9 -17.18 -16.70 -2.67
N GLU A 10 -17.60 -16.65 -3.94
CA GLU A 10 -18.83 -15.97 -4.38
C GLU A 10 -20.08 -16.48 -3.66
N ASN A 11 -20.10 -17.78 -3.31
CA ASN A 11 -21.17 -18.38 -2.53
C ASN A 11 -20.72 -18.56 -1.07
N PRO A 12 -21.28 -17.78 -0.11
CA PRO A 12 -20.92 -17.87 1.31
C PRO A 12 -21.17 -19.26 1.92
N ASN A 13 -22.11 -20.03 1.37
CA ASN A 13 -22.41 -21.38 1.85
C ASN A 13 -21.25 -22.35 1.63
N SER A 14 -20.28 -22.01 0.78
CA SER A 14 -19.07 -22.82 0.57
C SER A 14 -18.06 -22.73 1.73
N LEU A 15 -18.26 -21.83 2.69
CA LEU A 15 -17.46 -21.75 3.91
C LEU A 15 -17.99 -22.60 5.05
N ALA A 16 -19.17 -23.19 4.87
CA ALA A 16 -19.70 -24.22 5.74
C ALA A 16 -19.09 -25.57 5.37
N THR A 17 -18.66 -26.33 6.37
CA THR A 17 -18.30 -27.73 6.20
C THR A 17 -19.07 -28.60 7.19
N LYS A 18 -19.35 -29.83 6.79
CA LYS A 18 -19.93 -30.86 7.66
C LYS A 18 -18.87 -31.70 8.34
N ARG A 19 -17.73 -31.91 7.67
CA ARG A 19 -16.67 -32.82 8.13
C ARG A 19 -15.30 -32.34 7.67
N ILE A 20 -14.31 -32.49 8.55
CA ILE A 20 -12.90 -32.29 8.23
C ILE A 20 -12.20 -33.62 8.41
N SER A 21 -11.47 -34.07 7.40
CA SER A 21 -10.62 -35.24 7.47
C SER A 21 -9.21 -34.92 7.01
N LEU A 22 -8.24 -35.63 7.57
CA LEU A 22 -6.83 -35.56 7.23
C LEU A 22 -6.47 -36.87 6.52
N LYS A 23 -5.98 -36.77 5.28
CA LYS A 23 -5.40 -37.90 4.55
C LYS A 23 -3.90 -37.69 4.41
N THR A 24 -3.11 -38.65 4.85
CA THR A 24 -1.66 -38.62 4.66
C THR A 24 -1.31 -39.27 3.32
N ILE A 25 -0.55 -38.56 2.49
CA ILE A 25 -0.08 -39.06 1.19
C ILE A 25 1.44 -39.11 1.22
N PHE A 26 2.03 -40.28 0.97
CA PHE A 26 3.49 -40.46 0.99
C PHE A 26 4.07 -40.32 -0.42
N GLY A 27 4.79 -39.23 -0.70
CA GLY A 27 5.37 -38.93 -2.02
C GLY A 27 6.75 -39.57 -2.33
N GLY A 28 7.09 -40.72 -1.73
CA GLY A 28 8.44 -41.31 -1.77
C GLY A 28 8.56 -42.67 -2.49
N LYS A 29 9.74 -43.30 -2.41
CA LYS A 29 10.03 -44.64 -2.97
C LYS A 29 9.31 -45.80 -2.24
N GLY A 30 8.56 -45.51 -1.18
CA GLY A 30 7.96 -46.50 -0.27
C GLY A 30 8.79 -46.74 0.99
N PHE A 31 8.20 -47.42 1.97
CA PHE A 31 8.81 -47.78 3.24
C PHE A 31 9.63 -49.06 3.13
N ILE A 32 10.66 -49.21 3.94
CA ILE A 32 11.39 -50.48 4.08
C ILE A 32 10.54 -51.38 5.00
N PRO A 33 10.36 -52.69 4.69
CA PRO A 33 9.79 -53.62 5.65
C PRO A 33 10.58 -53.57 6.98
N GLU A 34 9.90 -53.77 8.10
CA GLU A 34 10.55 -53.76 9.41
C GLU A 34 11.49 -54.95 9.53
N ILE A 35 11.02 -56.13 9.11
CA ILE A 35 11.76 -57.39 9.17
C ILE A 35 11.39 -58.24 7.94
N CYS A 36 12.39 -58.83 7.31
CA CYS A 36 12.18 -59.94 6.38
C CYS A 36 12.96 -61.16 6.88
N LEU A 37 12.32 -62.34 6.85
CA LEU A 37 12.94 -63.61 7.22
C LEU A 37 12.92 -64.56 6.03
N LYS A 38 13.97 -65.37 5.86
CA LYS A 38 13.93 -66.54 4.98
C LYS A 38 14.17 -67.80 5.80
N ASN A 39 13.53 -68.90 5.42
CA ASN A 39 13.82 -70.20 5.99
C ASN A 39 14.62 -71.10 5.03
N ASN A 40 15.47 -71.95 5.59
CA ASN A 40 16.14 -73.05 4.88
C ASN A 40 16.16 -74.26 5.83
N ASN A 41 15.48 -75.35 5.47
CA ASN A 41 15.38 -76.57 6.29
C ASN A 41 15.07 -76.28 7.78
N LEU A 42 14.02 -75.49 8.03
CA LEU A 42 13.54 -75.07 9.37
C LEU A 42 14.43 -74.07 10.13
N GLN A 43 15.59 -73.67 9.59
CA GLN A 43 16.38 -72.58 10.14
C GLN A 43 15.96 -71.24 9.53
N TYR A 44 15.75 -70.22 10.35
CA TYR A 44 15.36 -68.88 9.92
C TYR A 44 16.56 -67.93 9.99
N SER A 45 16.70 -67.07 8.98
CA SER A 45 17.67 -65.97 9.00
C SER A 45 16.98 -64.66 8.60
N ALA A 46 17.34 -63.58 9.30
CA ALA A 46 16.90 -62.23 8.97
C ALA A 46 17.70 -61.69 7.78
N ILE A 47 17.04 -60.88 6.96
CA ILE A 47 17.66 -60.22 5.81
C ILE A 47 18.33 -58.91 6.26
N ASP A 48 19.55 -58.68 5.78
CA ASP A 48 20.20 -57.37 5.85
C ASP A 48 19.80 -56.53 4.62
N PHE A 49 19.07 -55.44 4.85
CA PHE A 49 18.59 -54.54 3.80
C PHE A 49 19.67 -53.65 3.16
N ASN A 50 20.92 -53.69 3.65
CA ASN A 50 22.04 -52.94 3.07
C ASN A 50 22.77 -53.69 1.94
N THR A 51 22.46 -54.96 1.75
CA THR A 51 23.09 -55.83 0.75
C THR A 51 22.03 -56.53 -0.09
N SER A 52 22.38 -56.89 -1.33
CA SER A 52 21.53 -57.73 -2.16
C SER A 52 21.35 -59.13 -1.54
N PHE A 53 20.19 -59.74 -1.74
CA PHE A 53 19.88 -61.03 -1.12
C PHE A 53 18.96 -61.90 -1.98
N HIS A 54 19.05 -63.21 -1.81
CA HIS A 54 18.07 -64.16 -2.34
C HIS A 54 16.98 -64.47 -1.31
N MET A 55 15.73 -64.58 -1.78
CA MET A 55 14.57 -64.95 -0.95
C MET A 55 14.64 -66.38 -0.42
N TYR A 56 15.28 -67.29 -1.17
CA TYR A 56 15.35 -68.72 -0.84
C TYR A 56 16.80 -69.22 -0.90
N SER A 57 17.02 -70.48 -0.55
CA SER A 57 18.34 -71.11 -0.65
C SER A 57 18.74 -71.36 -2.11
N GLU A 58 20.03 -71.64 -2.37
CA GLU A 58 20.52 -71.94 -3.72
C GLU A 58 19.87 -73.19 -4.34
N SER A 59 19.31 -74.08 -3.53
CA SER A 59 18.62 -75.31 -3.96
C SER A 59 17.35 -75.45 -3.13
N PRO A 60 16.30 -74.67 -3.46
CA PRO A 60 15.18 -74.47 -2.56
C PRO A 60 14.41 -75.77 -2.34
N ALA A 61 14.15 -76.13 -1.10
CA ALA A 61 13.37 -77.31 -0.73
C ALA A 61 11.85 -77.04 -0.70
N PHE A 62 11.07 -78.11 -0.62
CA PHE A 62 9.63 -78.03 -0.38
C PHE A 62 9.34 -77.24 0.90
N ASN A 63 8.41 -76.26 0.83
CA ASN A 63 8.02 -75.34 1.90
C ASN A 63 9.04 -74.26 2.30
N GLU A 64 10.09 -74.02 1.52
CA GLU A 64 10.85 -72.78 1.68
C GLU A 64 9.96 -71.55 1.38
N SER A 65 10.01 -70.58 2.28
CA SER A 65 9.13 -69.42 2.38
C SER A 65 9.92 -68.19 2.79
N PHE A 66 9.57 -67.06 2.19
CA PHE A 66 10.10 -65.75 2.50
C PHE A 66 9.03 -64.92 3.22
N TYR A 67 9.33 -64.43 4.42
CA TYR A 67 8.39 -63.71 5.28
C TYR A 67 8.71 -62.22 5.25
N ILE A 68 7.66 -61.40 5.18
CA ILE A 68 7.72 -59.93 5.13
C ILE A 68 6.84 -59.40 6.26
N CYS A 69 7.42 -58.57 7.12
CA CYS A 69 6.76 -57.86 8.21
C CYS A 69 6.74 -56.35 7.93
N ALA A 70 5.59 -55.73 8.16
CA ALA A 70 5.39 -54.29 8.15
C ALA A 70 4.15 -53.94 8.98
N ASP A 71 4.23 -54.13 10.30
CA ASP A 71 3.13 -54.00 11.25
C ASP A 71 2.40 -52.67 11.12
N ASP A 72 3.15 -51.57 11.00
CA ASP A 72 2.55 -50.24 10.90
C ASP A 72 1.67 -50.05 9.66
N ILE A 73 1.89 -50.87 8.64
CA ILE A 73 1.13 -50.89 7.38
C ILE A 73 0.05 -51.97 7.44
N LEU A 74 0.43 -53.22 7.73
CA LEU A 74 -0.41 -54.42 7.66
C LEU A 74 -1.52 -54.45 8.74
N LYS A 75 -1.39 -53.69 9.83
CA LYS A 75 -2.49 -53.51 10.80
C LYS A 75 -3.70 -52.78 10.21
N ASN A 76 -3.52 -52.00 9.13
CA ASN A 76 -4.59 -51.21 8.53
C ASN A 76 -5.39 -52.04 7.51
N LYS A 77 -6.44 -52.69 7.99
CA LYS A 77 -7.33 -53.58 7.23
C LYS A 77 -8.06 -52.89 6.08
N ASN A 78 -8.32 -53.62 4.99
CA ASN A 78 -9.01 -53.16 3.77
C ASN A 78 -8.32 -51.98 3.07
N ILE A 79 -7.01 -51.82 3.26
CA ILE A 79 -6.20 -50.82 2.58
C ILE A 79 -5.39 -51.49 1.48
N LYS A 80 -5.36 -50.85 0.31
CA LYS A 80 -4.50 -51.28 -0.79
C LYS A 80 -3.03 -51.02 -0.48
N ILE A 81 -2.23 -52.06 -0.64
CA ILE A 81 -0.77 -51.97 -0.54
C ILE A 81 -0.08 -52.44 -1.81
N GLU A 82 1.15 -51.99 -1.99
CA GLU A 82 2.02 -52.34 -3.10
C GLU A 82 3.42 -52.66 -2.56
N ILE A 83 3.87 -53.90 -2.74
CA ILE A 83 5.22 -54.35 -2.41
C ILE A 83 6.05 -54.34 -3.70
N ILE A 84 7.10 -53.52 -3.73
CA ILE A 84 7.96 -53.26 -4.87
C ILE A 84 9.28 -54.03 -4.67
N TYR A 85 9.66 -54.80 -5.68
CA TYR A 85 10.89 -55.58 -5.72
C TYR A 85 11.83 -55.04 -6.81
N SER A 86 13.03 -54.64 -6.41
CA SER A 86 14.13 -54.23 -7.31
C SER A 86 15.22 -55.30 -7.29
N PHE A 87 15.78 -55.64 -8.45
CA PHE A 87 16.83 -56.66 -8.58
C PHE A 87 18.20 -56.02 -8.80
N SER A 88 19.27 -56.65 -8.31
CA SER A 88 20.65 -56.14 -8.38
C SER A 88 21.23 -56.28 -9.77
N GLU A 89 21.35 -57.51 -10.29
CA GLU A 89 21.90 -57.82 -11.62
C GLU A 89 21.48 -59.26 -12.02
N THR A 90 20.29 -59.49 -12.59
CA THR A 90 19.99 -60.77 -13.27
C THR A 90 18.77 -60.76 -14.20
N ASN A 91 18.98 -61.29 -15.41
CA ASN A 91 17.93 -61.74 -16.35
C ASN A 91 17.60 -63.20 -16.04
N VAL A 92 16.58 -63.46 -15.22
CA VAL A 92 15.94 -64.78 -15.20
C VAL A 92 15.19 -64.90 -16.52
N THR A 93 15.64 -65.77 -17.42
CA THR A 93 14.91 -65.97 -18.69
C THR A 93 13.59 -66.69 -18.41
N ALA A 94 12.57 -66.46 -19.26
CA ALA A 94 11.26 -67.08 -19.10
C ALA A 94 11.32 -68.63 -19.03
N GLU A 95 12.38 -69.20 -19.60
CA GLU A 95 12.58 -70.64 -19.77
C GLU A 95 13.23 -71.28 -18.56
N GLU A 96 14.11 -70.56 -17.86
CA GLU A 96 14.82 -71.05 -16.65
C GLU A 96 13.89 -71.27 -15.46
N ASN A 97 12.75 -70.56 -15.42
CA ASN A 97 11.74 -70.66 -14.37
C ASN A 97 10.33 -70.93 -14.93
N LYS A 98 10.23 -71.69 -16.02
CA LYS A 98 8.93 -71.94 -16.68
C LYS A 98 7.86 -72.50 -15.74
N ASN A 99 8.26 -73.37 -14.81
CA ASN A 99 7.37 -74.05 -13.87
C ASN A 99 7.39 -73.45 -12.45
N ALA A 100 8.12 -72.36 -12.21
CA ALA A 100 8.22 -71.76 -10.88
C ALA A 100 6.92 -71.04 -10.50
N LEU A 101 6.33 -71.39 -9.35
CA LEU A 101 5.11 -70.78 -8.84
C LEU A 101 5.32 -70.26 -7.42
N PHE A 102 5.04 -68.97 -7.23
CA PHE A 102 5.12 -68.30 -5.94
C PHE A 102 3.70 -67.97 -5.45
N VAL A 103 3.42 -68.27 -4.19
CA VAL A 103 2.12 -68.04 -3.58
C VAL A 103 2.30 -67.11 -2.38
N TYR A 104 1.56 -66.00 -2.38
CA TYR A 104 1.48 -65.09 -1.25
C TYR A 104 0.39 -65.56 -0.29
N GLU A 105 0.73 -65.66 0.99
CA GLU A 105 -0.16 -66.10 2.05
C GLU A 105 -0.06 -65.16 3.25
N TYR A 106 -1.16 -65.00 3.99
CA TYR A 106 -1.23 -64.25 5.24
C TYR A 106 -1.83 -65.12 6.33
N TRP A 107 -1.58 -64.77 7.58
CA TRP A 107 -2.22 -65.44 8.71
C TRP A 107 -3.55 -64.79 9.07
N ASN A 108 -4.62 -65.57 9.13
CA ASN A 108 -5.96 -65.09 9.48
C ASN A 108 -6.36 -65.33 10.95
N GLY A 109 -5.43 -65.81 11.78
CA GLY A 109 -5.68 -66.23 13.17
C GLY A 109 -5.76 -67.74 13.36
N PHE A 110 -5.96 -68.51 12.29
CA PHE A 110 -6.13 -69.98 12.35
C PHE A 110 -5.25 -70.72 11.34
N GLU A 111 -5.15 -70.21 10.11
CA GLU A 111 -4.37 -70.82 9.04
C GLU A 111 -3.68 -69.77 8.16
N TRP A 112 -2.70 -70.23 7.38
CA TRP A 112 -2.10 -69.45 6.32
C TRP A 112 -2.99 -69.48 5.09
N LYS A 113 -3.69 -68.37 4.83
CA LYS A 113 -4.64 -68.23 3.74
C LYS A 113 -4.00 -67.52 2.56
N ARG A 114 -4.30 -68.00 1.36
CA ARG A 114 -3.75 -67.44 0.11
C ARG A 114 -4.34 -66.06 -0.18
N ILE A 115 -3.46 -65.11 -0.53
CA ILE A 115 -3.85 -63.83 -1.11
C ILE A 115 -4.14 -64.07 -2.59
N ALA A 116 -5.38 -63.84 -3.00
CA ALA A 116 -5.86 -64.19 -4.34
C ALA A 116 -6.73 -63.06 -4.91
N ARG A 117 -7.47 -63.35 -5.99
CA ARG A 117 -8.33 -62.35 -6.67
C ARG A 117 -9.34 -61.68 -5.73
N GLU A 118 -9.80 -62.38 -4.69
CA GLU A 118 -10.70 -61.84 -3.67
C GLU A 118 -10.10 -60.66 -2.89
N ASN A 119 -8.77 -60.57 -2.84
CA ASN A 119 -8.01 -59.49 -2.20
C ASN A 119 -7.47 -58.49 -3.23
N ASN A 120 -8.03 -58.45 -4.44
CA ASN A 120 -7.51 -57.63 -5.55
C ASN A 120 -6.02 -57.88 -5.86
N PHE A 121 -5.57 -59.13 -5.68
CA PHE A 121 -4.19 -59.52 -5.90
C PHE A 121 -3.76 -59.37 -7.36
N LEU A 122 -2.67 -58.63 -7.57
CA LEU A 122 -2.04 -58.43 -8.87
C LEU A 122 -0.51 -58.53 -8.71
N ASP A 123 0.10 -59.44 -9.46
CA ASP A 123 1.54 -59.66 -9.48
C ASP A 123 2.16 -59.12 -10.78
N GLY A 124 2.79 -57.95 -10.70
CA GLY A 124 3.55 -57.32 -11.79
C GLY A 124 4.99 -57.80 -11.92
N THR A 125 5.47 -58.68 -11.03
CA THR A 125 6.78 -59.35 -11.14
C THR A 125 6.73 -60.56 -12.07
N PHE A 126 5.52 -60.99 -12.45
CA PHE A 126 5.26 -62.19 -13.27
C PHE A 126 5.92 -63.44 -12.69
N ASN A 127 5.65 -63.79 -11.43
CA ASN A 127 6.34 -64.83 -10.66
C ASN A 127 7.86 -64.56 -10.56
N PHE A 128 8.24 -63.33 -10.22
CA PHE A 128 9.65 -62.91 -10.07
C PHE A 128 10.53 -63.13 -11.30
N LYS A 129 9.93 -63.14 -12.50
CA LYS A 129 10.66 -63.18 -13.78
C LYS A 129 11.24 -61.82 -14.17
N GLN A 130 10.69 -60.75 -13.59
CA GLN A 130 11.16 -59.38 -13.78
C GLN A 130 11.02 -58.57 -12.49
N PRO A 131 11.79 -57.48 -12.33
CA PRO A 131 11.50 -56.50 -11.28
C PRO A 131 10.11 -55.90 -11.50
N GLY A 132 9.44 -55.53 -10.42
CA GLY A 132 8.07 -55.07 -10.46
C GLY A 132 7.44 -55.00 -9.09
N SER A 133 6.12 -54.88 -9.04
CA SER A 133 5.38 -54.81 -7.78
C SER A 133 4.26 -55.83 -7.70
N VAL A 134 3.95 -56.22 -6.46
CA VAL A 134 2.80 -57.03 -6.10
C VAL A 134 1.86 -56.18 -5.28
N SER A 135 0.59 -56.09 -5.69
CA SER A 135 -0.42 -55.28 -5.02
C SER A 135 -1.63 -56.10 -4.62
N PHE A 136 -2.21 -55.76 -3.47
CA PHE A 136 -3.42 -56.39 -2.92
C PHE A 136 -4.01 -55.51 -1.81
N ASP A 137 -5.27 -55.76 -1.47
CA ASP A 137 -5.91 -55.17 -0.31
C ASP A 137 -5.64 -56.02 0.94
N ILE A 138 -5.23 -55.38 2.03
CA ILE A 138 -4.97 -56.06 3.29
C ILE A 138 -6.26 -56.74 3.77
N PRO A 139 -6.27 -58.08 3.97
CA PRO A 139 -7.46 -58.80 4.40
C PRO A 139 -7.99 -58.31 5.75
N ASN A 140 -9.32 -58.24 5.90
CA ASN A 140 -9.95 -57.78 7.13
C ASN A 140 -9.70 -58.72 8.34
N ASP A 141 -9.41 -59.99 8.07
CA ASP A 141 -9.15 -61.04 9.05
C ASP A 141 -7.64 -61.26 9.33
N ILE A 142 -6.73 -60.46 8.74
CA ILE A 142 -5.30 -60.56 9.04
C ILE A 142 -5.04 -60.39 10.54
N SER A 143 -4.19 -61.27 11.09
CA SER A 143 -3.91 -61.37 12.52
C SER A 143 -2.43 -61.61 12.79
N LEU A 144 -1.99 -61.30 14.00
CA LEU A 144 -0.63 -61.55 14.46
C LEU A 144 -0.34 -63.06 14.50
N VAL A 145 0.91 -63.46 14.19
CA VAL A 145 1.40 -64.83 14.34
C VAL A 145 2.88 -64.83 14.69
N ASP A 146 3.29 -65.79 15.51
CA ASP A 146 4.71 -66.03 15.80
C ASP A 146 5.40 -66.74 14.64
N VAL A 147 6.47 -66.12 14.11
CA VAL A 147 7.42 -66.76 13.20
C VAL A 147 8.82 -66.57 13.76
N ASN A 148 9.45 -67.66 14.19
CA ASN A 148 10.80 -67.66 14.77
C ASN A 148 10.93 -66.79 16.05
N ASN A 149 9.98 -66.93 16.99
CA ASN A 149 9.90 -66.15 18.24
C ASN A 149 9.68 -64.64 18.01
N GLN A 150 9.03 -64.28 16.90
CA GLN A 150 8.67 -62.91 16.57
C GLN A 150 7.20 -62.85 16.15
N GLU A 151 6.38 -62.24 17.00
CA GLU A 151 4.94 -62.05 16.79
C GLU A 151 4.67 -60.76 16.02
N HIS A 152 4.26 -60.88 14.76
CA HIS A 152 3.99 -59.75 13.87
C HIS A 152 2.87 -60.06 12.86
N TYR A 153 2.46 -59.06 12.09
CA TYR A 153 1.66 -59.25 10.88
C TYR A 153 2.56 -59.72 9.74
N TRP A 154 2.47 -61.00 9.40
CA TRP A 154 3.32 -61.62 8.40
C TRP A 154 2.61 -61.86 7.07
N ILE A 155 3.28 -61.48 5.98
CA ILE A 155 3.00 -61.99 4.64
C ILE A 155 4.12 -62.95 4.28
N ARG A 156 3.78 -64.19 3.91
CA ARG A 156 4.78 -65.15 3.44
C ARG A 156 4.62 -65.42 1.95
N VAL A 157 5.74 -65.50 1.25
CA VAL A 157 5.85 -65.89 -0.15
C VAL A 157 6.43 -67.29 -0.18
N ARG A 158 5.64 -68.26 -0.61
CA ARG A 158 6.00 -69.67 -0.61
C ARG A 158 6.24 -70.17 -2.03
N LEU A 159 7.30 -70.93 -2.23
CA LEU A 159 7.58 -71.63 -3.48
C LEU A 159 6.78 -72.96 -3.52
N VAL A 160 5.94 -73.15 -4.55
CA VAL A 160 4.99 -74.29 -4.64
C VAL A 160 5.18 -75.13 -5.91
N THR A 161 6.35 -75.02 -6.54
CA THR A 161 6.72 -75.77 -7.75
C THR A 161 6.74 -77.29 -7.49
N LYS A 162 6.51 -78.15 -8.50
CA LYS A 162 6.65 -79.61 -8.34
C LYS A 162 8.10 -80.10 -8.51
N ASP A 163 8.90 -79.36 -9.27
CA ASP A 163 10.26 -79.71 -9.70
C ASP A 163 11.29 -78.73 -9.10
N TYR A 164 11.50 -78.80 -7.78
CA TYR A 164 12.44 -77.91 -7.06
C TYR A 164 13.88 -78.02 -7.58
N ALA A 165 14.30 -79.26 -7.89
CA ALA A 165 15.51 -79.60 -8.63
C ALA A 165 15.42 -81.09 -9.06
N THR A 166 15.00 -81.40 -10.30
CA THR A 166 14.81 -82.80 -10.73
C THR A 166 16.03 -83.37 -11.44
N GLY A 167 16.69 -84.37 -10.83
CA GLY A 167 17.80 -85.11 -11.43
C GLY A 167 19.02 -84.25 -11.80
N GLY A 168 20.11 -84.90 -12.18
CA GLY A 168 21.31 -84.20 -12.66
C GLY A 168 22.39 -85.18 -13.08
N SER A 169 23.43 -84.65 -13.72
CA SER A 169 24.64 -85.39 -14.05
C SER A 169 25.87 -84.58 -13.67
N TYR A 170 26.95 -85.28 -13.32
CA TYR A 170 28.25 -84.65 -13.24
C TYR A 170 28.70 -84.31 -14.66
N VAL A 171 28.92 -83.03 -14.92
CA VAL A 171 29.49 -82.51 -16.17
C VAL A 171 30.78 -81.79 -15.80
N LYS A 172 31.80 -81.85 -16.65
CA LYS A 172 33.01 -81.07 -16.40
C LYS A 172 32.82 -79.61 -16.80
N ASP A 173 33.29 -78.69 -15.97
CA ASP A 173 33.35 -77.26 -16.29
C ASP A 173 34.51 -76.94 -17.25
N ASP A 174 34.62 -75.67 -17.67
CA ASP A 174 35.69 -75.19 -18.57
C ASP A 174 37.10 -75.30 -17.97
N LYS A 175 37.22 -75.67 -16.68
CA LYS A 175 38.46 -75.90 -15.94
C LYS A 175 38.67 -77.38 -15.58
N ASP A 176 37.93 -78.28 -16.24
CA ASP A 176 37.99 -79.74 -16.10
C ASP A 176 37.59 -80.29 -14.71
N ASN A 177 36.88 -79.49 -13.90
CA ASN A 177 36.32 -79.92 -12.62
C ASN A 177 34.95 -80.53 -12.80
N TRP A 178 34.65 -81.62 -12.07
CA TRP A 178 33.31 -82.20 -12.05
C TRP A 178 32.34 -81.29 -11.28
N ILE A 179 31.39 -80.70 -12.00
CA ILE A 179 30.29 -79.93 -11.43
C ILE A 179 28.97 -80.69 -11.61
N TRP A 180 28.15 -80.73 -10.56
CA TRP A 180 26.84 -81.33 -10.63
C TRP A 180 25.87 -80.37 -11.33
N LYS A 181 25.30 -80.78 -12.47
CA LYS A 181 24.34 -79.97 -13.24
C LYS A 181 22.95 -80.59 -13.15
N PHE A 182 21.99 -79.82 -12.64
CA PHE A 182 20.59 -80.23 -12.55
C PHE A 182 19.89 -80.22 -13.93
N ASN A 183 18.94 -81.13 -14.17
CA ASN A 183 18.18 -81.12 -15.43
C ASN A 183 17.14 -79.98 -15.47
N SER A 184 16.61 -79.58 -14.31
CA SER A 184 15.84 -78.35 -14.12
C SER A 184 16.07 -77.83 -12.70
N LYS A 185 16.25 -76.51 -12.53
CA LYS A 185 16.53 -75.87 -11.24
C LYS A 185 15.76 -74.55 -11.15
N VAL A 186 15.06 -74.31 -10.05
CA VAL A 186 14.44 -73.00 -9.78
C VAL A 186 15.55 -71.99 -9.47
N ILE A 187 15.62 -70.90 -10.24
CA ILE A 187 16.58 -69.81 -10.03
C ILE A 187 15.86 -68.66 -9.32
N THR A 188 16.33 -68.25 -8.16
CA THR A 188 15.72 -67.13 -7.44
C THR A 188 16.47 -65.84 -7.78
N PRO A 189 15.80 -64.77 -8.22
CA PRO A 189 16.51 -63.53 -8.52
C PRO A 189 17.17 -62.98 -7.25
N GLU A 190 18.24 -62.22 -7.45
CA GLU A 190 18.88 -61.48 -6.39
C GLU A 190 18.15 -60.13 -6.22
N ILE A 191 17.56 -59.93 -5.04
CA ILE A 191 16.81 -58.72 -4.71
C ILE A 191 17.78 -57.68 -4.16
N ASP A 192 17.83 -56.51 -4.80
CA ASP A 192 18.53 -55.32 -4.32
C ASP A 192 17.70 -54.60 -3.24
N LYS A 193 16.41 -54.36 -3.51
CA LYS A 193 15.53 -53.59 -2.60
C LYS A 193 14.10 -54.11 -2.57
N ILE A 194 13.52 -54.12 -1.37
CA ILE A 194 12.07 -54.25 -1.14
C ILE A 194 11.54 -52.94 -0.57
N ARG A 195 10.43 -52.43 -1.12
CA ARG A 195 9.73 -51.24 -0.62
C ARG A 195 8.23 -51.46 -0.58
N ILE A 196 7.54 -50.93 0.43
CA ILE A 196 6.09 -51.05 0.59
C ILE A 196 5.46 -49.66 0.49
N LYS A 197 4.45 -49.52 -0.35
CA LYS A 197 3.57 -48.34 -0.41
C LYS A 197 2.17 -48.72 0.04
N TYR A 198 1.47 -47.77 0.67
CA TYR A 198 0.08 -47.94 1.09
C TYR A 198 -0.67 -46.62 1.03
N GLU A 199 -2.00 -46.70 0.91
CA GLU A 199 -2.88 -45.55 1.04
C GLU A 199 -3.34 -45.38 2.49
N ALA A 200 -2.80 -44.40 3.22
CA ALA A 200 -3.20 -44.18 4.61
C ALA A 200 -4.69 -43.82 4.72
N PRO A 201 -5.39 -44.31 5.76
CA PRO A 201 -6.79 -44.00 5.97
C PRO A 201 -6.95 -42.53 6.34
N SER A 202 -8.10 -41.97 5.97
CA SER A 202 -8.47 -40.63 6.42
C SER A 202 -8.80 -40.64 7.91
N ILE A 203 -8.22 -39.71 8.68
CA ILE A 203 -8.48 -39.56 10.11
C ILE A 203 -9.20 -38.24 10.39
N THR A 204 -10.02 -38.20 11.43
CA THR A 204 -10.63 -36.95 11.92
C THR A 204 -9.65 -36.25 12.86
N PRO A 205 -9.37 -34.93 12.70
CA PRO A 205 -8.52 -34.19 13.61
C PRO A 205 -9.15 -34.13 15.02
N LYS A 206 -8.34 -34.29 16.06
CA LYS A 206 -8.79 -34.20 17.47
C LYS A 206 -9.14 -32.77 17.89
N ASN A 207 -8.37 -31.79 17.40
CA ASN A 207 -8.54 -30.38 17.73
C ASN A 207 -8.70 -29.57 16.44
N CYS A 208 -9.62 -28.62 16.44
CA CYS A 208 -9.79 -27.66 15.37
C CYS A 208 -10.15 -26.30 15.94
N VAL A 209 -9.34 -25.30 15.60
CA VAL A 209 -9.52 -23.92 16.03
C VAL A 209 -9.49 -23.03 14.79
N THR A 210 -10.29 -21.97 14.80
CA THR A 210 -10.30 -20.96 13.74
C THR A 210 -10.02 -19.58 14.33
N TYR A 211 -9.47 -18.69 13.51
CA TYR A 211 -9.25 -17.29 13.86
C TYR A 211 -10.02 -16.42 12.88
N THR A 212 -11.17 -15.90 13.31
CA THR A 212 -12.10 -15.13 12.47
C THR A 212 -12.59 -13.91 13.24
N ASN A 213 -12.81 -12.78 12.54
CA ASN A 213 -13.23 -11.52 13.16
C ASN A 213 -12.37 -11.11 14.38
N PHE A 214 -11.04 -11.32 14.29
CA PHE A 214 -10.06 -11.04 15.34
C PHE A 214 -10.19 -11.87 16.63
N GLN A 215 -10.93 -12.99 16.58
CA GLN A 215 -11.14 -13.88 17.72
C GLN A 215 -10.80 -15.34 17.38
N TRP A 216 -10.22 -16.04 18.35
CA TRP A 216 -10.05 -17.50 18.28
C TRP A 216 -11.34 -18.20 18.72
N LYS A 217 -11.82 -19.14 17.91
CA LYS A 217 -12.98 -20.01 18.22
C LYS A 217 -12.54 -21.46 18.18
N ASP A 218 -12.94 -22.23 19.20
CA ASP A 218 -12.70 -23.69 19.26
C ASP A 218 -13.89 -24.44 18.64
N PHE A 219 -13.62 -25.27 17.64
CA PHE A 219 -14.58 -26.07 16.91
C PHE A 219 -14.39 -27.58 17.13
N SER A 220 -13.52 -27.98 18.06
CA SER A 220 -13.13 -29.38 18.26
C SER A 220 -14.33 -30.30 18.57
N SER A 221 -15.36 -29.80 19.26
CA SER A 221 -16.59 -30.56 19.56
C SER A 221 -17.50 -30.80 18.34
N TYR A 222 -17.42 -29.95 17.32
CA TYR A 222 -18.35 -29.97 16.19
C TYR A 222 -17.89 -30.84 15.01
N ILE A 223 -16.63 -31.27 15.02
CA ILE A 223 -16.00 -32.03 13.92
C ILE A 223 -16.01 -33.55 14.20
N SER A 224 -16.71 -33.99 15.24
CA SER A 224 -16.90 -35.41 15.53
C SER A 224 -17.54 -36.15 14.33
N PRO A 225 -17.15 -37.40 14.02
CA PRO A 225 -17.75 -38.19 12.94
C PRO A 225 -19.27 -38.29 13.01
N ASP A 226 -19.85 -38.21 14.20
CA ASP A 226 -21.28 -38.35 14.46
C ASP A 226 -22.06 -37.03 14.37
N SER A 227 -21.37 -35.89 14.23
CA SER A 227 -22.00 -34.58 14.07
C SER A 227 -22.65 -34.45 12.69
N GLN A 228 -23.91 -34.00 12.65
CA GLN A 228 -24.60 -33.62 11.41
C GLN A 228 -24.66 -32.11 11.20
N ASP A 229 -24.16 -31.33 12.17
CA ASP A 229 -24.26 -29.89 12.16
C ASP A 229 -23.28 -29.28 11.15
N GLU A 230 -23.76 -28.33 10.36
CA GLU A 230 -22.90 -27.53 9.49
C GLU A 230 -22.13 -26.51 10.32
N VAL A 231 -20.81 -26.48 10.14
CA VAL A 231 -19.91 -25.57 10.83
C VAL A 231 -19.33 -24.58 9.84
N VAL A 232 -19.56 -23.30 10.07
CA VAL A 232 -18.92 -22.22 9.32
C VAL A 232 -17.54 -21.96 9.92
N LEU A 233 -16.49 -22.48 9.28
CA LEU A 233 -15.11 -22.32 9.76
C LEU A 233 -14.61 -20.88 9.59
N PHE A 234 -15.09 -20.21 8.56
CA PHE A 234 -14.71 -18.85 8.19
C PHE A 234 -15.95 -17.96 8.24
N ASP A 235 -16.22 -17.44 9.43
CA ASP A 235 -17.27 -16.47 9.67
C ASP A 235 -16.76 -15.05 9.37
N PHE A 236 -17.58 -14.23 8.72
CA PHE A 236 -17.31 -12.81 8.48
C PHE A 236 -18.56 -12.01 8.83
N ASN A 237 -18.38 -10.94 9.61
CA ASN A 237 -19.46 -10.01 9.86
C ASN A 237 -19.81 -9.31 8.54
N LYS A 238 -21.00 -9.61 7.99
CA LYS A 238 -21.54 -8.86 6.86
C LYS A 238 -21.95 -7.48 7.36
N SER A 239 -21.22 -6.46 6.92
CA SER A 239 -21.72 -5.09 6.95
C SER A 239 -22.42 -4.83 5.62
N ASP A 240 -23.57 -4.17 5.66
CA ASP A 240 -24.30 -3.79 4.43
C ASP A 240 -23.50 -2.80 3.57
N PHE A 241 -22.56 -2.08 4.20
CA PHE A 241 -21.71 -1.08 3.56
C PHE A 241 -20.22 -1.28 3.93
N PRO A 242 -19.28 -1.03 3.00
CA PRO A 242 -17.86 -0.93 3.30
C PRO A 242 -17.64 0.13 4.39
N SER A 243 -16.99 -0.25 5.50
CA SER A 243 -16.92 0.60 6.69
C SER A 243 -15.56 0.56 7.37
N ILE A 244 -15.14 1.70 7.91
CA ILE A 244 -13.98 1.86 8.81
C ILE A 244 -14.52 2.01 10.23
N TYR A 245 -13.89 1.33 11.20
CA TYR A 245 -14.22 1.44 12.63
C TYR A 245 -13.04 2.06 13.38
N ILE A 246 -13.32 3.08 14.17
CA ILE A 246 -12.36 3.80 15.01
C ILE A 246 -12.78 3.61 16.47
N GLY A 247 -11.95 2.92 17.25
CA GLY A 247 -12.18 2.63 18.66
C GLY A 247 -11.33 3.53 19.55
N PHE A 248 -11.93 4.12 20.58
CA PHE A 248 -11.25 4.94 21.58
C PHE A 248 -11.27 4.25 22.95
N ASP A 249 -10.11 4.20 23.62
CA ASP A 249 -9.98 3.64 24.96
C ASP A 249 -10.68 4.50 26.02
N ASN A 250 -10.77 5.82 25.81
CA ASN A 250 -11.45 6.75 26.70
C ASN A 250 -12.58 7.45 25.97
N LYS A 251 -13.63 7.85 26.71
CA LYS A 251 -14.68 8.69 26.15
C LYS A 251 -14.03 10.00 25.71
N LEU A 252 -14.36 10.46 24.51
CA LEU A 252 -13.97 11.80 24.09
C LEU A 252 -14.63 12.84 25.01
N PRO A 253 -13.98 14.00 25.28
CA PRO A 253 -14.56 15.04 26.12
C PRO A 253 -15.93 15.51 25.59
N ASP A 254 -16.87 15.77 26.49
CA ASP A 254 -18.16 16.34 26.08
C ASP A 254 -17.93 17.71 25.41
N GLY A 255 -18.61 17.96 24.29
CA GLY A 255 -18.44 19.18 23.50
C GLY A 255 -17.86 18.94 22.12
N GLU A 256 -17.21 19.96 21.56
CA GLU A 256 -16.59 19.90 20.23
C GLU A 256 -15.28 19.08 20.27
N SER A 257 -15.13 18.17 19.33
CA SER A 257 -13.95 17.33 19.14
C SER A 257 -13.61 17.21 17.66
N SER A 258 -12.32 17.04 17.37
CA SER A 258 -11.83 17.02 16.00
C SER A 258 -10.87 15.85 15.79
N LEU A 259 -10.95 15.25 14.60
CA LEU A 259 -10.00 14.25 14.11
C LEU A 259 -9.31 14.80 12.87
N TYR A 260 -7.98 14.82 12.87
CA TYR A 260 -7.22 15.15 11.67
C TYR A 260 -6.91 13.87 10.89
N PHE A 261 -7.40 13.78 9.66
CA PHE A 261 -7.05 12.71 8.73
C PHE A 261 -5.91 13.17 7.84
N LYS A 262 -4.81 12.40 7.80
CA LYS A 262 -3.76 12.57 6.81
C LYS A 262 -4.01 11.62 5.65
N ILE A 263 -4.30 12.15 4.47
CA ILE A 263 -4.51 11.35 3.26
C ILE A 263 -3.20 11.32 2.46
N ASP A 264 -2.90 10.16 1.87
CA ASP A 264 -1.86 10.07 0.85
C ASP A 264 -2.34 10.65 -0.48
N GLU A 265 -2.19 11.95 -0.60
CA GLU A 265 -2.59 12.71 -1.79
C GLU A 265 -1.63 12.49 -2.98
N SER A 266 -0.50 11.79 -2.77
CA SER A 266 0.49 11.47 -3.82
C SER A 266 0.09 10.27 -4.68
N ILE A 267 -0.83 9.42 -4.19
CA ILE A 267 -1.29 8.24 -4.92
C ILE A 267 -2.22 8.70 -6.04
N LYS A 268 -1.68 8.80 -7.26
CA LYS A 268 -2.44 8.97 -8.49
C LYS A 268 -2.30 7.69 -9.35
N GLN A 269 -3.45 7.08 -9.61
CA GLN A 269 -3.70 6.00 -10.58
C GLN A 269 -2.81 4.75 -10.50
N ALA A 270 -3.37 3.68 -9.94
CA ALA A 270 -3.16 2.35 -10.52
C ALA A 270 -4.33 2.07 -11.48
N ASN A 271 -4.01 1.90 -12.76
CA ASN A 271 -4.92 1.23 -13.68
C ASN A 271 -5.09 -0.24 -13.23
N LYS A 272 -6.35 -0.69 -13.27
CA LYS A 272 -6.89 -2.06 -13.10
C LYS A 272 -7.04 -2.60 -11.67
N ASN A 273 -8.32 -2.73 -11.30
CA ASN A 273 -8.91 -3.83 -10.53
C ASN A 273 -8.47 -4.00 -9.07
N SER A 274 -8.81 -3.06 -8.19
CA SER A 274 -8.77 -3.31 -6.74
C SER A 274 -10.14 -3.33 -6.04
N LEU A 275 -11.25 -3.08 -6.76
CA LEU A 275 -12.62 -3.14 -6.21
C LEU A 275 -13.46 -4.32 -6.72
N ASP A 276 -12.86 -5.26 -7.48
CA ASP A 276 -13.55 -6.50 -7.89
C ASP A 276 -13.78 -7.48 -6.72
N ILE A 277 -13.26 -7.18 -5.52
CA ILE A 277 -13.36 -8.07 -4.35
C ILE A 277 -14.73 -7.97 -3.65
N PHE A 278 -15.51 -6.90 -3.88
CA PHE A 278 -16.67 -6.62 -3.02
C PHE A 278 -18.04 -6.49 -3.69
N ASN A 279 -18.20 -6.60 -5.01
CA ASN A 279 -19.54 -6.71 -5.61
C ASN A 279 -19.52 -7.22 -7.06
N GLY A 280 -20.17 -8.37 -7.30
CA GLY A 280 -20.57 -8.85 -8.63
C GLY A 280 -21.77 -8.07 -9.22
N LYS A 281 -21.86 -6.76 -8.98
CA LYS A 281 -22.89 -5.88 -9.54
C LYS A 281 -22.24 -4.84 -10.44
N ASP A 282 -22.85 -4.63 -11.60
CA ASP A 282 -22.44 -3.69 -12.64
C ASP A 282 -22.01 -2.32 -12.06
N LEU A 283 -20.71 -2.04 -12.17
CA LEU A 283 -20.05 -0.83 -11.67
C LEU A 283 -20.22 0.38 -12.61
N SER A 284 -21.15 0.31 -13.57
CA SER A 284 -21.46 1.40 -14.50
C SER A 284 -21.89 2.70 -13.80
N PHE A 285 -22.32 2.66 -12.53
CA PHE A 285 -22.62 3.84 -11.70
C PHE A 285 -21.38 4.60 -11.18
N LEU A 286 -20.19 3.99 -11.17
CA LEU A 286 -18.91 4.67 -10.85
C LEU A 286 -18.51 5.69 -11.93
N LYS A 287 -19.14 5.65 -13.12
CA LYS A 287 -18.98 6.67 -14.15
C LYS A 287 -19.80 7.95 -13.90
N SER A 288 -20.58 8.02 -12.82
CA SER A 288 -21.38 9.20 -12.50
C SER A 288 -20.60 10.23 -11.69
N LYS A 289 -20.67 11.49 -12.15
CA LYS A 289 -19.99 12.66 -11.60
C LYS A 289 -20.41 12.91 -10.13
N ARG A 290 -19.52 12.51 -9.21
CA ARG A 290 -19.43 12.83 -7.77
C ARG A 290 -20.72 13.11 -7.00
N ARG A 291 -21.21 12.07 -6.31
CA ARG A 291 -21.80 12.15 -4.96
C ARG A 291 -21.38 10.90 -4.17
N ILE A 292 -20.18 10.96 -3.59
CA ILE A 292 -19.82 10.03 -2.51
C ILE A 292 -20.61 10.49 -1.28
N THR A 293 -21.20 9.53 -0.57
CA THR A 293 -21.87 9.81 0.69
C THR A 293 -21.28 8.87 1.73
N LEU A 294 -20.57 9.48 2.68
CA LEU A 294 -20.07 8.82 3.87
C LEU A 294 -21.08 9.07 5.00
N CYS A 295 -21.49 8.01 5.67
CA CYS A 295 -22.29 8.09 6.88
C CYS A 295 -21.37 7.87 8.08
N TRP A 296 -21.34 8.85 8.98
CA TRP A 296 -20.63 8.76 10.25
C TRP A 296 -21.62 8.36 11.33
N GLU A 297 -21.25 7.38 12.14
CA GLU A 297 -22.10 6.86 13.20
C GLU A 297 -21.28 6.58 14.45
N TYR A 298 -21.90 6.75 15.62
CA TYR A 298 -21.34 6.34 16.91
C TYR A 298 -22.26 5.30 17.56
N TYR A 299 -21.70 4.48 18.44
CA TYR A 299 -22.51 3.54 19.20
C TYR A 299 -23.00 4.17 20.51
N ASN A 300 -24.30 4.10 20.78
CA ASN A 300 -24.91 4.74 21.96
C ASN A 300 -25.21 3.78 23.12
N GLY A 301 -24.69 2.56 23.09
CA GLY A 301 -24.99 1.50 24.06
C GLY A 301 -26.09 0.54 23.62
N GLN A 302 -26.88 0.92 22.61
CA GLN A 302 -27.95 0.08 22.06
C GLN A 302 -27.81 -0.11 20.54
N GLU A 303 -27.64 0.98 19.80
CA GLU A 303 -27.60 1.01 18.34
C GLU A 303 -26.52 1.97 17.80
N TRP A 304 -26.26 1.86 16.51
CA TRP A 304 -25.47 2.84 15.76
C TRP A 304 -26.36 4.02 15.40
N LYS A 305 -25.92 5.22 15.78
CA LYS A 305 -26.67 6.47 15.57
C LYS A 305 -25.83 7.45 14.78
N ALA A 306 -26.47 8.20 13.87
CA ALA A 306 -25.80 9.15 13.00
C ALA A 306 -25.08 10.23 13.80
N LEU A 307 -23.82 10.49 13.44
CA LEU A 307 -22.97 11.54 13.96
C LEU A 307 -22.94 12.68 12.95
N SER A 308 -23.36 13.88 13.37
CA SER A 308 -23.22 15.08 12.55
C SER A 308 -21.79 15.59 12.61
N ILE A 309 -21.21 15.84 11.44
CA ILE A 309 -19.81 16.18 11.25
C ILE A 309 -19.66 17.38 10.32
N ASN A 310 -18.61 18.18 10.52
CA ASN A 310 -18.07 19.13 9.56
C ASN A 310 -16.82 18.50 8.92
N ASP A 311 -16.79 18.35 7.59
CA ASP A 311 -15.75 17.59 6.89
C ASP A 311 -14.89 18.46 5.97
N ASP A 312 -13.67 18.79 6.41
CA ASP A 312 -12.68 19.49 5.59
C ASP A 312 -11.82 18.55 4.72
N THR A 313 -12.06 17.23 4.79
CA THR A 313 -11.34 16.21 4.00
C THR A 313 -11.88 16.05 2.57
N ASP A 314 -12.96 16.76 2.22
CA ASP A 314 -13.73 16.56 0.98
C ASP A 314 -14.07 15.08 0.81
N SER A 315 -14.67 14.42 1.80
CA SER A 315 -14.92 12.96 1.77
C SER A 315 -13.64 12.13 1.52
N PHE A 316 -12.56 12.40 2.24
CA PHE A 316 -11.24 11.76 2.13
C PHE A 316 -10.50 11.93 0.79
N HIS A 317 -10.86 12.90 -0.05
CA HIS A 317 -10.04 13.25 -1.23
C HIS A 317 -8.78 14.03 -0.85
N GLN A 318 -8.78 14.63 0.35
CA GLN A 318 -7.66 15.40 0.87
C GLN A 318 -7.56 15.19 2.39
N SER A 319 -6.37 15.36 2.96
CA SER A 319 -6.17 15.49 4.41
C SER A 319 -7.09 16.57 5.00
N GLY A 320 -7.34 16.62 6.30
CA GLY A 320 -8.21 17.66 6.85
C GLY A 320 -8.77 17.30 8.21
N PHE A 321 -9.40 18.28 8.85
CA PHE A 321 -10.13 18.04 10.08
C PHE A 321 -11.55 17.56 9.77
N VAL A 322 -12.01 16.65 10.62
CA VAL A 322 -13.42 16.31 10.75
C VAL A 322 -13.84 16.70 12.16
N ASP A 323 -14.66 17.74 12.27
CA ASP A 323 -15.14 18.28 13.54
C ASP A 323 -16.53 17.73 13.85
N PHE A 324 -16.80 17.43 15.11
CA PHE A 324 -18.10 16.97 15.56
C PHE A 324 -18.32 17.26 17.04
N PHE A 325 -19.59 17.27 17.44
CA PHE A 325 -19.95 17.30 18.85
C PHE A 325 -20.07 15.88 19.39
N VAL A 326 -19.36 15.59 20.48
CA VAL A 326 -19.41 14.29 21.18
C VAL A 326 -20.80 14.15 21.83
N PRO A 327 -21.59 13.14 21.44
CA PRO A 327 -22.92 12.93 22.00
C PRO A 327 -22.85 12.50 23.48
N ALA A 328 -23.82 12.97 24.28
CA ALA A 328 -23.88 12.65 25.70
C ALA A 328 -24.07 11.13 25.95
N ASP A 329 -24.85 10.47 25.07
CA ASP A 329 -25.15 9.04 25.04
C ASP A 329 -24.06 8.19 24.36
N PHE A 330 -22.85 8.72 24.15
CA PHE A 330 -21.75 7.93 23.59
C PHE A 330 -21.21 6.90 24.60
N GLU A 331 -21.43 5.61 24.32
CA GLU A 331 -21.12 4.50 25.23
C GLU A 331 -20.17 3.47 24.60
N ARG A 332 -19.60 2.60 25.45
CA ARG A 332 -18.73 1.51 24.99
C ARG A 332 -19.52 0.34 24.42
N SER A 333 -18.92 -0.39 23.49
CA SER A 333 -19.42 -1.69 23.04
C SER A 333 -18.30 -2.69 22.76
N GLU A 334 -18.63 -3.97 22.87
CA GLU A 334 -17.73 -5.05 22.50
C GLU A 334 -17.84 -5.32 20.99
N ASN A 335 -16.89 -4.78 20.22
CA ASN A 335 -16.77 -5.05 18.79
C ASN A 335 -15.36 -5.58 18.50
N PHE A 336 -15.25 -6.58 17.61
CA PHE A 336 -13.96 -7.16 17.20
C PHE A 336 -13.11 -7.67 18.38
N GLY A 337 -13.76 -8.13 19.45
CA GLY A 337 -13.10 -8.58 20.68
C GLY A 337 -12.52 -7.47 21.57
N GLN A 338 -12.90 -6.22 21.34
CA GLN A 338 -12.44 -5.08 22.14
C GLN A 338 -13.64 -4.26 22.63
N ASN A 339 -13.59 -3.86 23.92
CA ASN A 339 -14.63 -3.06 24.56
C ASN A 339 -14.22 -1.58 24.61
N LEU A 340 -14.52 -0.84 23.54
CA LEU A 340 -14.09 0.54 23.29
C LEU A 340 -15.30 1.45 22.98
N TYR A 341 -15.06 2.76 22.95
CA TYR A 341 -16.00 3.72 22.38
C TYR A 341 -15.82 3.74 20.86
N TRP A 342 -16.87 3.40 20.11
CA TRP A 342 -16.73 3.18 18.66
C TRP A 342 -17.42 4.26 17.83
N ILE A 343 -16.68 4.79 16.86
CA ILE A 343 -17.20 5.50 15.71
C ILE A 343 -17.00 4.61 14.49
N ARG A 344 -17.99 4.54 13.59
CA ARG A 344 -17.82 3.92 12.27
C ARG A 344 -18.13 4.91 11.16
N ILE A 345 -17.52 4.67 10.02
CA ILE A 345 -17.66 5.48 8.81
C ILE A 345 -18.00 4.52 7.68
N SER A 346 -19.20 4.66 7.12
CA SER A 346 -19.73 3.74 6.11
C SER A 346 -19.89 4.44 4.77
N LEU A 347 -19.38 3.82 3.69
CA LEU A 347 -19.63 4.27 2.32
C LEU A 347 -21.03 3.81 1.89
N VAL A 348 -22.02 4.70 2.01
CA VAL A 348 -23.43 4.38 1.72
C VAL A 348 -23.79 4.59 0.25
N GLN A 349 -23.12 5.52 -0.43
CA GLN A 349 -23.35 5.79 -1.85
C GLN A 349 -22.08 6.29 -2.55
N GLY A 350 -21.94 5.94 -3.84
CA GLY A 350 -20.84 6.37 -4.69
C GLY A 350 -19.62 5.46 -4.58
N GLY A 351 -18.49 5.92 -5.11
CA GLY A 351 -17.22 5.23 -5.02
C GLY A 351 -16.07 6.15 -5.40
N PHE A 352 -14.89 5.79 -4.92
CA PHE A 352 -13.69 6.60 -5.14
C PHE A 352 -13.11 6.38 -6.53
N GLU A 353 -12.66 7.48 -7.14
CA GLU A 353 -11.88 7.47 -8.39
C GLU A 353 -10.56 6.69 -8.19
N SER A 354 -10.00 6.78 -6.98
CA SER A 354 -8.88 6.01 -6.46
C SER A 354 -9.10 5.74 -4.97
N ILE A 355 -8.86 4.51 -4.51
CA ILE A 355 -9.03 4.16 -3.08
C ILE A 355 -8.22 5.13 -2.20
N PRO A 356 -8.86 5.86 -1.27
CA PRO A 356 -8.15 6.80 -0.41
C PRO A 356 -7.26 6.02 0.54
N CYS A 357 -5.99 6.44 0.62
CA CYS A 357 -5.04 5.88 1.57
C CYS A 357 -4.91 6.84 2.75
N ILE A 358 -5.44 6.45 3.91
CA ILE A 358 -5.28 7.21 5.15
C ILE A 358 -3.91 6.85 5.73
N LYS A 359 -3.00 7.82 5.79
CA LYS A 359 -1.66 7.68 6.38
C LYS A 359 -1.72 7.68 7.90
N ASP A 360 -2.46 8.63 8.47
CA ASP A 360 -2.61 8.78 9.91
C ASP A 360 -3.99 9.35 10.26
N ILE A 361 -4.46 9.08 11.48
CA ILE A 361 -5.59 9.75 12.12
C ILE A 361 -5.09 10.32 13.44
N ILE A 362 -5.14 11.64 13.60
CA ILE A 362 -4.55 12.35 14.74
C ILE A 362 -5.64 13.02 15.56
N ILE A 363 -5.58 12.82 16.88
CA ILE A 363 -6.45 13.47 17.87
C ILE A 363 -5.71 14.65 18.52
N ASN A 364 -6.45 15.58 19.14
CA ASN A 364 -5.89 16.72 19.86
C ASN A 364 -4.93 17.58 19.00
N ALA A 365 -5.21 17.68 17.70
CA ALA A 365 -4.43 18.47 16.77
C ALA A 365 -5.18 19.76 16.41
N VAL A 366 -4.43 20.81 16.09
CA VAL A 366 -4.95 22.09 15.60
C VAL A 366 -4.02 22.64 14.53
N TYR A 367 -4.54 23.49 13.64
CA TYR A 367 -3.68 24.28 12.76
C TYR A 367 -2.88 25.31 13.58
N ALA A 368 -1.61 25.46 13.26
CA ALA A 368 -0.72 26.47 13.85
C ALA A 368 -0.05 27.29 12.74
N ARG A 369 0.11 28.59 12.98
CA ARG A 369 0.80 29.52 12.06
C ARG A 369 2.08 30.03 12.71
N ASN A 370 3.12 30.25 11.91
CA ASN A 370 4.34 30.91 12.37
C ASN A 370 4.08 32.41 12.49
N GLU A 371 3.65 32.84 13.67
CA GLU A 371 3.23 34.20 13.90
C GLU A 371 3.46 34.61 15.36
N LYS A 372 3.81 35.88 15.56
CA LYS A 372 3.80 36.55 16.84
C LYS A 372 2.80 37.70 16.81
N THR A 373 1.80 37.62 17.68
CA THR A 373 0.82 38.67 17.90
C THR A 373 1.35 39.70 18.89
N TYR A 374 1.18 40.97 18.57
CA TYR A 374 1.41 42.10 19.47
C TYR A 374 0.10 42.84 19.68
N GLU A 375 -0.17 43.25 20.92
CA GLU A 375 -1.41 43.92 21.29
C GLU A 375 -1.13 45.27 21.95
N ASN A 376 -2.05 46.21 21.72
CA ASN A 376 -2.09 47.53 22.37
C ASN A 376 -0.79 48.35 22.25
N GLU A 377 -0.11 48.28 21.10
CA GLU A 377 1.04 49.15 20.83
C GLU A 377 0.57 50.57 20.54
N ILE A 378 1.08 51.54 21.29
CA ILE A 378 0.86 52.96 21.01
C ILE A 378 1.84 53.39 19.91
N LEU A 379 1.32 53.68 18.72
CA LEU A 379 2.13 54.11 17.58
C LEU A 379 2.64 55.55 17.73
N GLY A 380 1.85 56.40 18.38
CA GLY A 380 2.21 57.78 18.59
C GLY A 380 1.03 58.71 18.80
N SER A 381 1.28 59.98 18.51
CA SER A 381 0.33 61.09 18.66
C SER A 381 -0.07 61.60 17.29
N GLY A 382 -1.36 61.79 17.06
CA GLY A 382 -1.87 62.51 15.91
C GLY A 382 -1.46 63.98 16.03
N THR A 383 -0.99 64.57 14.93
CA THR A 383 -0.57 65.97 14.89
C THR A 383 -1.59 66.86 14.20
N GLY A 384 -2.61 66.27 13.56
CA GLY A 384 -3.53 66.97 12.66
C GLY A 384 -2.88 67.39 11.32
N ALA A 385 -1.62 66.99 11.07
CA ALA A 385 -0.94 67.32 9.82
C ALA A 385 -1.41 66.40 8.67
N PRO A 386 -1.77 66.94 7.50
CA PRO A 386 -2.16 66.14 6.33
C PRO A 386 -1.13 65.07 5.97
N GLY A 387 -1.57 63.83 5.74
CA GLY A 387 -0.70 62.76 5.26
C GLY A 387 0.31 62.27 6.31
N GLN A 388 0.02 62.47 7.60
CA GLN A 388 0.87 62.00 8.70
C GLN A 388 1.22 60.51 8.51
N SER A 389 2.47 60.16 8.87
CA SER A 389 2.92 58.77 8.87
C SER A 389 3.62 58.42 10.18
N LEU A 390 3.48 57.16 10.58
CA LEU A 390 4.08 56.55 11.77
C LEU A 390 4.71 55.21 11.38
N VAL A 391 5.57 54.65 12.21
CA VAL A 391 6.25 53.37 11.93
C VAL A 391 6.03 52.42 13.10
N LEU A 392 5.69 51.17 12.80
CA LEU A 392 5.56 50.10 13.79
C LEU A 392 6.92 49.76 14.40
N SER A 393 6.93 49.38 15.68
CA SER A 393 8.15 49.00 16.38
C SER A 393 8.77 47.69 15.85
N HIS A 394 7.93 46.80 15.31
CA HIS A 394 8.35 45.50 14.80
C HIS A 394 8.30 45.44 13.28
N LYS A 395 9.19 44.63 12.68
CA LYS A 395 9.29 44.40 11.23
C LYS A 395 8.59 43.10 10.84
N ASN A 396 8.51 42.82 9.53
CA ASN A 396 7.89 41.63 8.96
C ASN A 396 6.41 41.52 9.35
N ILE A 397 5.67 42.60 9.06
CA ILE A 397 4.24 42.69 9.38
C ILE A 397 3.46 41.75 8.46
N LEU A 398 2.48 41.05 9.03
CA LEU A 398 1.51 40.23 8.31
C LEU A 398 0.17 40.95 8.19
N LYS A 399 -0.64 40.56 7.21
CA LYS A 399 -1.98 41.15 6.98
C LYS A 399 -2.91 40.94 8.18
N GLY A 400 -3.89 41.84 8.32
CA GLY A 400 -4.91 41.76 9.37
C GLY A 400 -4.58 42.58 10.61
N SER A 401 -4.02 43.77 10.42
CA SER A 401 -3.76 44.71 11.52
C SER A 401 -5.04 45.44 11.93
N GLU A 402 -5.18 45.78 13.22
CA GLU A 402 -6.31 46.53 13.78
C GLU A 402 -5.84 47.86 14.37
N LEU A 403 -6.02 48.94 13.62
CA LEU A 403 -5.62 50.28 14.03
C LEU A 403 -6.79 51.07 14.61
N TYR A 404 -6.62 51.59 15.82
CA TYR A 404 -7.58 52.46 16.47
C TYR A 404 -7.01 53.86 16.67
N VAL A 405 -7.84 54.87 16.38
CA VAL A 405 -7.55 56.28 16.66
C VAL A 405 -8.58 56.80 17.65
N ASP A 406 -8.10 57.45 18.70
CA ASP A 406 -8.95 58.18 19.64
C ASP A 406 -9.24 59.58 19.06
N GLU A 407 -10.49 59.78 18.67
CA GLU A 407 -10.99 61.06 18.13
C GLU A 407 -11.59 61.98 19.21
N GLY A 408 -11.64 61.52 20.47
CA GLY A 408 -12.07 62.33 21.62
C GLY A 408 -13.57 62.66 21.71
N SER A 409 -14.34 62.41 20.65
CA SER A 409 -15.79 62.59 20.63
C SER A 409 -16.48 61.53 19.78
N MET A 410 -17.73 61.22 20.12
CA MET A 410 -18.53 60.28 19.34
C MET A 410 -18.78 60.82 17.93
N PRO A 411 -18.54 60.03 16.86
CA PRO A 411 -18.89 60.44 15.50
C PRO A 411 -20.40 60.68 15.35
N SER A 412 -20.78 61.49 14.37
CA SER A 412 -22.20 61.71 14.04
C SER A 412 -22.89 60.43 13.57
N GLU A 413 -24.24 60.36 13.61
CA GLU A 413 -24.98 59.17 13.16
C GLU A 413 -24.63 58.75 11.71
N ASN A 414 -24.38 59.72 10.83
CA ASN A 414 -24.00 59.43 9.45
C ASN A 414 -22.60 58.82 9.36
N GLU A 415 -21.64 59.33 10.14
CA GLU A 415 -20.29 58.78 10.19
C GLU A 415 -20.25 57.41 10.85
N LEU A 416 -21.04 57.18 11.90
CA LEU A 416 -21.20 55.86 12.51
C LEU A 416 -21.65 54.82 11.50
N ARG A 417 -22.66 55.15 10.68
CA ARG A 417 -23.10 54.27 9.58
C ARG A 417 -21.99 54.01 8.57
N MET A 418 -21.16 55.00 8.25
CA MET A 418 -20.02 54.82 7.34
C MET A 418 -18.96 53.90 7.96
N ILE A 419 -18.61 54.11 9.23
CA ILE A 419 -17.65 53.28 9.98
C ILE A 419 -18.15 51.84 10.06
N GLU A 420 -19.42 51.64 10.40
CA GLU A 420 -20.02 50.30 10.47
C GLU A 420 -20.03 49.59 9.12
N ASN A 421 -20.30 50.30 8.03
CA ASN A 421 -20.24 49.74 6.68
C ASN A 421 -18.80 49.40 6.26
N ASP A 422 -17.82 50.19 6.69
CA ASP A 422 -16.43 50.00 6.26
C ASP A 422 -15.68 48.95 7.10
N ALA A 423 -15.81 49.01 8.42
CA ALA A 423 -15.02 48.23 9.38
C ALA A 423 -15.86 47.22 10.21
N GLY A 424 -17.19 47.24 10.08
CA GLY A 424 -18.11 46.31 10.75
C GLY A 424 -18.71 46.83 12.05
N LYS A 425 -19.62 46.03 12.65
CA LYS A 425 -20.25 46.35 13.94
C LYS A 425 -19.21 46.29 15.08
N ASN A 426 -19.35 47.15 16.08
CA ASN A 426 -18.40 47.34 17.22
C ASN A 426 -17.05 47.99 16.85
N SER A 427 -17.01 48.77 15.78
CA SER A 427 -15.83 49.53 15.34
C SER A 427 -15.53 50.78 16.17
N VAL A 428 -16.40 51.13 17.13
CA VAL A 428 -16.19 52.26 18.05
C VAL A 428 -16.27 51.76 19.49
N ILE A 429 -15.29 52.15 20.30
CA ILE A 429 -15.15 51.75 21.70
C ILE A 429 -14.97 52.99 22.56
N GLU A 430 -15.85 53.16 23.55
CA GLU A 430 -15.76 54.22 24.55
C GLU A 430 -15.01 53.70 25.79
N GLU A 431 -13.88 54.34 26.12
CA GLU A 431 -13.05 53.99 27.29
C GLU A 431 -12.79 55.26 28.12
N GLY A 432 -13.65 55.52 29.10
CA GLY A 432 -13.56 56.72 29.94
C GLY A 432 -13.81 58.00 29.11
N ASN A 433 -12.81 58.86 29.00
CA ASN A 433 -12.89 60.10 28.20
C ASN A 433 -12.35 59.94 26.77
N ARG A 434 -12.09 58.70 26.32
CA ARG A 434 -11.54 58.40 24.99
C ARG A 434 -12.57 57.67 24.13
N VAL A 435 -12.59 57.99 22.85
CA VAL A 435 -13.46 57.36 21.85
C VAL A 435 -12.59 56.78 20.76
N TRP A 436 -12.29 55.48 20.87
CA TRP A 436 -11.44 54.75 19.94
C TRP A 436 -12.24 54.26 18.75
N ILE A 437 -11.82 54.65 17.55
CA ILE A 437 -12.46 54.26 16.30
C ILE A 437 -11.51 53.40 15.48
N LEU A 438 -12.00 52.26 15.00
CA LEU A 438 -11.29 51.36 14.11
C LEU A 438 -11.18 51.99 12.73
N TYR A 439 -9.95 52.16 12.27
CA TYR A 439 -9.66 52.57 10.90
C TYR A 439 -9.52 51.32 10.03
N LYS A 440 -9.94 51.43 8.77
CA LYS A 440 -9.86 50.35 7.78
C LYS A 440 -8.55 50.42 7.00
N GLU A 441 -7.88 49.29 6.88
CA GLU A 441 -6.74 49.14 5.99
C GLU A 441 -7.20 49.19 4.53
N VAL A 442 -6.54 50.01 3.72
CA VAL A 442 -6.75 50.07 2.27
C VAL A 442 -5.42 50.00 1.52
N GLU A 443 -5.46 49.54 0.27
CA GLU A 443 -4.26 49.49 -0.57
C GLU A 443 -3.77 50.91 -0.95
N ASN A 444 -4.70 51.84 -1.13
CA ASN A 444 -4.44 53.23 -1.47
C ASN A 444 -5.65 54.12 -1.15
N PHE A 445 -5.44 55.44 -1.17
CA PHE A 445 -6.50 56.41 -0.84
C PHE A 445 -7.37 56.83 -2.03
N TYR A 446 -7.27 56.23 -3.23
CA TYR A 446 -7.96 56.74 -4.42
C TYR A 446 -9.49 56.74 -4.29
N SER A 447 -10.04 55.73 -3.63
CA SER A 447 -11.47 55.59 -3.35
C SER A 447 -11.89 56.17 -1.99
N SER A 448 -10.97 56.84 -1.28
CA SER A 448 -11.22 57.39 0.04
C SER A 448 -11.81 58.79 -0.05
N THR A 449 -12.83 59.05 0.76
CA THR A 449 -13.45 60.38 0.91
C THR A 449 -12.84 61.12 2.10
N PRO A 450 -13.11 62.43 2.29
CA PRO A 450 -12.71 63.16 3.49
C PRO A 450 -13.18 62.54 4.82
N PHE A 451 -14.23 61.71 4.80
CA PHE A 451 -14.81 61.06 5.98
C PHE A 451 -14.35 59.61 6.15
N SER A 452 -13.58 59.08 5.19
CA SER A 452 -13.10 57.70 5.21
C SER A 452 -11.95 57.54 6.21
N ARG A 453 -12.18 56.77 7.27
CA ARG A 453 -11.18 56.46 8.31
C ARG A 453 -10.29 55.33 7.84
N HIS A 454 -9.45 55.66 6.86
CA HIS A 454 -8.59 54.71 6.18
C HIS A 454 -7.13 54.92 6.55
N TYR A 455 -6.35 53.84 6.53
CA TYR A 455 -4.90 53.90 6.59
C TYR A 455 -4.29 52.94 5.56
N VAL A 456 -3.07 53.24 5.15
CA VAL A 456 -2.26 52.36 4.30
C VAL A 456 -1.07 51.89 5.11
N ILE A 457 -0.75 50.60 5.02
CA ILE A 457 0.45 50.04 5.63
C ILE A 457 1.42 49.57 4.53
N ASP A 458 2.67 50.02 4.64
CA ASP A 458 3.77 49.45 3.90
C ASP A 458 4.34 48.28 4.71
N TYR A 459 3.99 47.05 4.29
CA TYR A 459 4.41 45.81 4.93
C TYR A 459 5.93 45.60 4.95
N SER A 460 6.67 46.22 4.03
CA SER A 460 8.14 46.10 3.96
C SER A 460 8.85 46.98 4.99
N THR A 461 8.34 48.19 5.21
CA THR A 461 8.95 49.16 6.12
C THR A 461 8.26 49.25 7.48
N GLY A 462 7.03 48.71 7.59
CA GLY A 462 6.16 48.90 8.75
C GLY A 462 5.59 50.32 8.86
N LYS A 463 5.67 51.11 7.78
CA LYS A 463 5.20 52.50 7.76
C LYS A 463 3.70 52.55 7.55
N ILE A 464 3.00 53.21 8.46
CA ILE A 464 1.57 53.51 8.38
C ILE A 464 1.40 54.93 7.90
N GLN A 465 0.58 55.11 6.88
CA GLN A 465 0.23 56.41 6.33
C GLN A 465 -1.26 56.66 6.51
N PHE A 466 -1.61 57.89 6.89
CA PHE A 466 -3.00 58.36 7.02
C PHE A 466 -3.40 59.27 5.86
N GLY A 467 -4.70 59.56 5.77
CA GLY A 467 -5.24 60.48 4.78
C GLY A 467 -4.78 61.94 4.99
N ASP A 468 -4.91 62.72 3.93
CA ASP A 468 -4.55 64.15 3.89
C ASP A 468 -5.71 65.10 4.20
N GLY A 469 -6.87 64.55 4.60
CA GLY A 469 -8.10 65.30 4.85
C GLY A 469 -8.95 65.52 3.59
N ALA A 470 -8.40 65.37 2.39
CA ALA A 470 -9.16 65.34 1.14
C ALA A 470 -9.47 63.88 0.72
N LYS A 471 -8.48 63.00 0.84
CA LYS A 471 -8.58 61.56 0.59
C LYS A 471 -8.24 60.80 1.86
N GLY A 472 -9.27 60.54 2.65
CA GLY A 472 -9.16 59.93 3.97
C GLY A 472 -8.97 60.93 5.10
N VAL A 473 -9.43 60.57 6.28
CA VAL A 473 -9.34 61.38 7.50
C VAL A 473 -7.90 61.48 7.98
N THR A 474 -7.46 62.70 8.29
CA THR A 474 -6.22 62.94 9.04
C THR A 474 -6.47 62.71 10.53
N PRO A 475 -5.60 61.95 11.24
CA PRO A 475 -5.80 61.70 12.65
C PRO A 475 -5.81 63.03 13.44
N PRO A 476 -6.76 63.22 14.37
CA PRO A 476 -6.87 64.46 15.12
C PRO A 476 -5.67 64.66 16.03
N ASN A 477 -5.41 65.92 16.38
CA ASN A 477 -4.34 66.25 17.31
C ASN A 477 -4.65 65.68 18.69
N GLY A 478 -3.80 64.78 19.17
CA GLY A 478 -4.00 64.11 20.45
C GLY A 478 -2.74 63.40 20.92
N LYS A 479 -2.54 63.31 22.24
CA LYS A 479 -1.37 62.65 22.82
C LYS A 479 -1.63 61.16 22.99
N PHE A 480 -0.80 60.33 22.36
CA PHE A 480 -0.92 58.86 22.41
C PHE A 480 -2.34 58.38 22.04
N ASN A 481 -2.90 58.99 20.99
CA ASN A 481 -4.26 58.73 20.51
C ASN A 481 -4.27 57.82 19.27
N ILE A 482 -3.14 57.23 18.87
CA ILE A 482 -3.07 56.26 17.79
C ILE A 482 -2.46 54.97 18.35
N LYS A 483 -3.23 53.89 18.32
CA LYS A 483 -2.77 52.57 18.78
C LYS A 483 -3.04 51.49 17.74
N MET A 484 -2.10 50.57 17.61
CA MET A 484 -2.35 49.29 16.97
C MET A 484 -2.88 48.34 18.05
N LYS A 485 -4.19 48.09 18.03
CA LYS A 485 -4.84 47.22 19.03
C LYS A 485 -4.31 45.80 18.91
N ARG A 486 -4.15 45.33 17.67
CA ARG A 486 -3.58 44.02 17.37
C ARG A 486 -2.89 44.04 16.02
N TYR A 487 -1.69 43.46 15.94
CA TYR A 487 -1.05 43.16 14.66
C TYR A 487 -0.12 41.97 14.79
N HIS A 488 0.28 41.46 13.63
CA HIS A 488 0.93 40.17 13.50
C HIS A 488 2.28 40.33 12.81
N THR A 489 3.28 39.61 13.29
CA THR A 489 4.61 39.55 12.67
C THR A 489 5.09 38.13 12.53
N GLY A 490 6.04 37.88 11.63
CA GLY A 490 6.64 36.55 11.45
C GLY A 490 6.51 36.08 10.02
N GLY A 491 6.16 34.81 9.83
CA GLY A 491 6.14 34.17 8.52
C GLY A 491 7.55 33.95 7.97
N GLY A 492 7.69 34.03 6.64
CA GLY A 492 8.95 33.77 5.97
C GLY A 492 9.23 32.28 5.75
N ALA A 493 10.26 32.00 4.95
CA ALA A 493 10.72 30.64 4.69
C ALA A 493 11.28 29.96 5.96
N VAL A 494 11.73 30.75 6.94
CA VAL A 494 12.20 30.29 8.27
C VAL A 494 11.11 29.54 9.05
N GLY A 495 9.83 29.79 8.76
CA GLY A 495 8.70 29.07 9.36
C GLY A 495 8.54 27.63 8.87
N ASN A 496 9.18 27.25 7.75
CA ASN A 496 9.08 25.90 7.18
C ASN A 496 10.03 24.93 7.89
N VAL A 497 9.62 24.43 9.06
CA VAL A 497 10.41 23.50 9.87
C VAL A 497 10.03 22.04 9.61
N ALA A 498 10.98 21.13 9.80
CA ALA A 498 10.73 19.69 9.66
C ALA A 498 9.75 19.16 10.73
N LYS A 499 9.22 17.96 10.52
CA LYS A 499 8.40 17.25 11.52
C LYS A 499 9.12 17.14 12.87
N ASN A 500 8.38 17.18 13.96
CA ASN A 500 8.83 17.05 15.35
C ASN A 500 9.87 18.10 15.80
N THR A 501 9.95 19.25 15.13
CA THR A 501 10.88 20.34 15.47
C THR A 501 10.31 21.26 16.54
N ILE A 502 9.00 21.51 16.51
CA ILE A 502 8.30 22.31 17.51
C ILE A 502 8.10 21.41 18.73
N GLN A 503 8.76 21.72 19.85
CA GLN A 503 8.72 20.90 21.07
C GLN A 503 8.46 21.72 22.35
N CYS A 504 8.53 23.04 22.24
CA CYS A 504 8.43 23.95 23.37
C CYS A 504 7.18 24.82 23.27
N MET A 505 6.42 24.92 24.35
CA MET A 505 5.32 25.87 24.49
C MET A 505 5.85 27.20 25.02
N LEU A 506 5.39 28.31 24.43
CA LEU A 506 5.77 29.66 24.88
C LEU A 506 5.19 29.98 26.28
N GLN A 507 4.00 29.46 26.56
CA GLN A 507 3.31 29.58 27.84
C GLN A 507 2.93 28.18 28.32
N SER A 508 3.02 27.96 29.64
CA SER A 508 2.53 26.72 30.23
C SER A 508 1.01 26.78 30.34
N ILE A 509 0.33 25.85 29.68
CA ILE A 509 -1.13 25.69 29.78
C ILE A 509 -1.41 24.51 30.72
N PRO A 510 -2.24 24.68 31.77
CA PRO A 510 -2.58 23.59 32.67
C PRO A 510 -3.09 22.36 31.93
N PHE A 511 -2.71 21.18 32.40
CA PHE A 511 -3.09 19.86 31.83
C PHE A 511 -2.53 19.55 30.43
N ILE A 512 -1.72 20.44 29.84
CA ILE A 512 -1.00 20.17 28.59
C ILE A 512 0.47 19.86 28.90
N SER A 513 0.92 18.64 28.59
CA SER A 513 2.29 18.19 28.87
C SER A 513 3.32 18.69 27.85
N GLY A 514 2.90 19.03 26.64
CA GLY A 514 3.77 19.48 25.57
C GLY A 514 3.03 19.64 24.25
N CYS A 515 3.73 20.11 23.23
CA CYS A 515 3.23 20.21 21.87
C CYS A 515 4.25 19.64 20.89
N THR A 516 3.76 19.14 19.76
CA THR A 516 4.62 18.78 18.64
C THR A 516 3.94 18.99 17.29
N ASN A 517 4.74 19.09 16.23
CA ASN A 517 4.26 19.13 14.86
C ASN A 517 4.50 17.77 14.18
N PRO A 518 3.48 16.90 14.05
CA PRO A 518 3.66 15.57 13.46
C PRO A 518 4.09 15.63 11.98
N TYR A 519 3.80 16.74 11.30
CA TYR A 519 4.20 17.02 9.93
C TYR A 519 5.06 18.27 9.84
N ALA A 520 5.81 18.40 8.74
CA ALA A 520 6.56 19.61 8.44
C ALA A 520 5.60 20.81 8.35
N ALA A 521 6.06 21.96 8.84
CA ALA A 521 5.37 23.22 8.60
C ALA A 521 5.65 23.67 7.17
N GLU A 522 4.64 24.17 6.48
CA GLU A 522 4.68 24.47 5.06
C GLU A 522 4.01 25.81 4.75
N GLY A 523 4.33 26.37 3.57
CA GLY A 523 3.66 27.56 3.05
C GLY A 523 4.21 28.89 3.58
N GLY A 524 5.27 28.88 4.39
CA GLY A 524 6.06 30.07 4.71
C GLY A 524 6.87 30.53 3.50
N SER A 525 6.85 31.82 3.20
CA SER A 525 7.58 32.40 2.09
C SER A 525 8.11 33.78 2.46
N ASP A 526 9.32 34.08 1.99
CA ASP A 526 9.92 35.39 2.20
C ASP A 526 9.24 36.44 1.31
N MET A 527 9.42 37.70 1.71
CA MET A 527 8.92 38.84 0.95
C MET A 527 9.47 38.83 -0.48
N GLU A 528 8.60 39.13 -1.44
CA GLU A 528 8.97 39.14 -2.86
C GLU A 528 10.09 40.16 -3.13
N SER A 529 11.06 39.78 -3.98
CA SER A 529 12.13 40.68 -4.40
C SER A 529 11.61 41.73 -5.41
N VAL A 530 12.29 42.87 -5.49
CA VAL A 530 11.94 43.94 -6.43
C VAL A 530 11.98 43.47 -7.89
N ASP A 531 12.90 42.57 -8.24
CA ASP A 531 13.02 42.08 -9.62
C ASP A 531 11.93 41.06 -9.96
N SER A 532 11.55 40.20 -9.00
CA SER A 532 10.36 39.34 -9.13
C SER A 532 9.10 40.18 -9.30
N LEU A 533 8.95 41.23 -8.48
CA LEU A 533 7.83 42.16 -8.57
C LEU A 533 7.77 42.84 -9.95
N LYS A 534 8.90 43.31 -10.51
CA LYS A 534 8.94 43.93 -11.85
C LYS A 534 8.51 42.95 -12.95
N ALA A 535 8.97 41.70 -12.89
CA ALA A 535 8.57 40.67 -13.84
C ALA A 535 7.07 40.38 -13.77
N ARG A 536 6.48 40.49 -12.57
CA ARG A 536 5.05 40.31 -12.33
C ARG A 536 4.19 41.54 -12.63
N ALA A 537 4.72 42.75 -12.48
CA ALA A 537 3.97 44.01 -12.52
C ALA A 537 3.16 44.20 -13.81
N ALA A 538 3.71 43.83 -14.97
CA ALA A 538 3.01 43.92 -16.26
C ALA A 538 1.73 43.06 -16.30
N GLY A 539 1.73 41.90 -15.62
CA GLY A 539 0.57 41.01 -15.53
C GLY A 539 -0.51 41.53 -14.57
N ALA A 540 -0.13 42.17 -13.45
CA ALA A 540 -1.07 42.72 -12.48
C ALA A 540 -1.95 43.84 -13.07
N PHE A 541 -1.38 44.68 -13.94
CA PHE A 541 -2.15 45.70 -14.66
C PHE A 541 -3.12 45.12 -15.69
N LYS A 542 -2.86 43.89 -16.18
CA LYS A 542 -3.68 43.24 -17.22
C LYS A 542 -4.92 42.56 -16.63
N SER A 543 -4.81 41.91 -15.47
CA SER A 543 -5.91 41.16 -14.86
C SER A 543 -6.93 42.03 -14.13
N LEU A 544 -6.60 43.29 -13.79
CA LEU A 544 -7.46 44.21 -13.04
C LEU A 544 -8.06 43.58 -11.76
N GLN A 545 -7.31 42.71 -11.09
CA GLN A 545 -7.73 41.97 -9.89
C GLN A 545 -8.97 41.08 -10.08
N ARG A 546 -9.26 40.60 -11.30
CA ARG A 546 -10.40 39.73 -11.60
C ARG A 546 -9.99 38.53 -12.45
N ALA A 547 -10.44 37.33 -12.08
CA ALA A 547 -10.16 36.10 -12.80
C ALA A 547 -11.26 35.83 -13.84
N VAL A 548 -11.06 36.29 -15.08
CA VAL A 548 -12.03 36.14 -16.19
C VAL A 548 -11.52 35.15 -17.23
N THR A 549 -10.29 35.32 -17.69
CA THR A 549 -9.64 34.47 -18.69
C THR A 549 -8.67 33.49 -18.05
N ALA A 550 -8.32 32.41 -18.76
CA ALA A 550 -7.32 31.44 -18.30
C ALA A 550 -5.95 32.09 -18.01
N GLU A 551 -5.62 33.19 -18.69
CA GLU A 551 -4.41 33.96 -18.42
C GLU A 551 -4.53 34.73 -17.09
N ASP A 552 -5.69 35.31 -16.79
CA ASP A 552 -5.94 36.00 -15.51
C ASP A 552 -5.81 35.05 -14.31
N TYR A 553 -6.34 33.82 -14.43
CA TYR A 553 -6.17 32.79 -13.41
C TYR A 553 -4.69 32.48 -13.14
N GLN A 554 -3.87 32.38 -14.19
CA GLN A 554 -2.43 32.17 -14.04
C GLN A 554 -1.75 33.35 -13.35
N TRP A 555 -2.06 34.57 -13.78
CA TRP A 555 -1.46 35.77 -13.19
C TRP A 555 -1.83 35.93 -11.71
N LEU A 556 -3.11 35.78 -11.37
CA LEU A 556 -3.59 35.89 -10.00
C LEU A 556 -3.07 34.75 -9.12
N ALA A 557 -2.89 33.54 -9.66
CA ALA A 557 -2.28 32.44 -8.93
C ALA A 557 -0.83 32.74 -8.53
N ARG A 558 -0.04 33.37 -9.41
CA ARG A 558 1.32 33.83 -9.09
C ARG A 558 1.33 34.97 -8.06
N GLU A 559 0.32 35.83 -8.09
CA GLU A 559 0.20 36.94 -7.13
C GLU A 559 -0.19 36.48 -5.72
N ALA A 560 -0.92 35.36 -5.60
CA ALA A 560 -1.37 34.84 -4.32
C ALA A 560 -0.23 34.51 -3.34
N SER A 561 0.96 34.16 -3.83
CA SER A 561 2.11 33.82 -2.99
C SER A 561 3.44 33.89 -3.75
N SER A 562 4.49 34.43 -3.12
CA SER A 562 5.86 34.42 -3.65
C SER A 562 6.43 33.00 -3.82
N SER A 563 5.82 31.98 -3.22
CA SER A 563 6.18 30.58 -3.43
C SER A 563 5.71 30.01 -4.77
N VAL A 564 4.88 30.71 -5.55
CA VAL A 564 4.46 30.22 -6.88
C VAL A 564 5.44 30.70 -7.95
N ALA A 565 6.25 29.78 -8.48
CA ALA A 565 7.15 30.10 -9.59
C ALA A 565 6.43 30.13 -10.94
N ARG A 566 5.54 29.16 -11.16
CA ARG A 566 4.81 29.02 -12.42
C ARG A 566 3.40 28.53 -12.14
N SER A 567 2.46 28.97 -12.96
CA SER A 567 1.08 28.54 -12.92
C SER A 567 0.57 28.34 -14.34
N TYR A 568 -0.34 27.40 -14.52
CA TYR A 568 -0.96 27.12 -15.81
C TYR A 568 -2.45 26.82 -15.61
N CYS A 569 -3.31 27.55 -16.30
CA CYS A 569 -4.74 27.26 -16.30
C CYS A 569 -5.07 26.42 -17.51
N LEU A 570 -5.75 25.29 -17.30
CA LEU A 570 -6.19 24.42 -18.38
C LEU A 570 -7.17 25.19 -19.29
N LYS A 571 -7.11 24.95 -20.61
CA LYS A 571 -8.02 25.56 -21.59
C LYS A 571 -9.43 25.00 -21.44
N ASN A 572 -9.53 23.72 -21.07
CA ASN A 572 -10.79 23.03 -20.85
C ASN A 572 -11.08 22.89 -19.36
N ARG A 573 -12.36 22.92 -19.01
CA ARG A 573 -12.83 22.58 -17.67
C ARG A 573 -12.62 21.10 -17.39
N ASN A 574 -12.39 20.76 -16.14
CA ASN A 574 -12.27 19.35 -15.75
C ASN A 574 -13.61 18.60 -15.82
N SER A 575 -13.61 17.34 -15.43
CA SER A 575 -14.80 16.49 -15.36
C SER A 575 -15.93 17.07 -14.48
N LYS A 576 -15.59 17.90 -13.48
CA LYS A 576 -16.52 18.61 -12.58
C LYS A 576 -16.97 19.98 -13.08
N ASP A 577 -16.63 20.35 -14.32
CA ASP A 577 -16.90 21.68 -14.87
C ASP A 577 -16.17 22.82 -14.12
N GLU A 578 -15.07 22.51 -13.44
CA GLU A 578 -14.23 23.49 -12.72
C GLU A 578 -13.16 24.08 -13.64
N VAL A 579 -12.89 25.38 -13.46
CA VAL A 579 -11.69 26.01 -14.02
C VAL A 579 -10.48 25.55 -13.20
N CYS A 580 -9.54 24.87 -13.85
CA CYS A 580 -8.41 24.22 -13.18
C CYS A 580 -7.12 24.99 -13.38
N THR A 581 -6.51 25.39 -12.26
CA THR A 581 -5.20 26.05 -12.24
C THR A 581 -4.16 25.13 -11.62
N VAL A 582 -3.18 24.74 -12.42
CA VAL A 582 -2.00 23.99 -11.98
C VAL A 582 -0.96 24.97 -11.42
N VAL A 583 -0.40 24.68 -10.26
CA VAL A 583 0.57 25.52 -9.55
C VAL A 583 1.89 24.78 -9.38
N LEU A 584 3.00 25.42 -9.77
CA LEU A 584 4.36 24.95 -9.51
C LEU A 584 5.03 25.85 -8.48
N PRO A 585 5.64 25.27 -7.44
CA PRO A 585 6.37 26.03 -6.44
C PRO A 585 7.72 26.52 -6.98
N VAL A 586 8.28 27.52 -6.30
CA VAL A 586 9.70 27.88 -6.42
C VAL A 586 10.58 26.70 -6.05
N ARG A 587 11.62 26.44 -6.84
CA ARG A 587 12.60 25.39 -6.56
C ARG A 587 13.27 25.66 -5.21
N PRO A 588 13.28 24.68 -4.29
CA PRO A 588 14.00 24.81 -3.03
C PRO A 588 15.48 25.11 -3.26
N GLU A 589 16.06 26.03 -2.48
CA GLU A 589 17.46 26.40 -2.61
C GLU A 589 18.38 25.18 -2.38
N GLY A 590 19.40 25.01 -3.23
CA GLY A 590 20.31 23.87 -3.18
C GLY A 590 19.77 22.55 -3.76
N SER A 591 18.50 22.50 -4.20
CA SER A 591 17.96 21.34 -4.89
C SER A 591 18.31 21.33 -6.39
N GLY A 592 18.60 20.15 -6.93
CA GLY A 592 18.87 19.95 -8.37
C GLY A 592 17.60 19.68 -9.19
N TYR A 593 17.79 19.27 -10.44
CA TYR A 593 16.71 18.87 -11.37
C TYR A 593 16.22 17.42 -11.17
N GLU A 594 16.73 16.74 -10.13
CA GLU A 594 16.39 15.36 -9.77
C GLU A 594 15.08 15.26 -8.98
N ILE A 595 14.50 16.40 -8.56
CA ILE A 595 13.29 16.45 -7.74
C ILE A 595 12.09 16.91 -8.57
N LYS A 596 10.91 16.38 -8.24
CA LYS A 596 9.63 16.89 -8.73
C LYS A 596 9.26 18.14 -7.93
N LEU A 597 8.82 19.19 -8.62
CA LEU A 597 8.37 20.42 -7.97
C LEU A 597 6.89 20.30 -7.63
N GLU A 598 6.62 19.82 -6.43
CA GLU A 598 5.27 19.64 -5.92
C GLU A 598 4.92 20.76 -4.93
N PRO A 599 3.86 21.55 -5.17
CA PRO A 599 3.48 22.61 -4.26
C PRO A 599 3.00 22.02 -2.93
N SER A 600 3.30 22.70 -1.83
CA SER A 600 2.71 22.36 -0.55
C SER A 600 1.20 22.53 -0.60
N ARG A 601 0.50 21.79 0.26
CA ARG A 601 -0.95 21.89 0.32
C ARG A 601 -1.41 23.27 0.76
N GLU A 602 -0.71 23.86 1.73
CA GLU A 602 -1.00 25.21 2.19
C GLU A 602 -0.85 26.23 1.05
N LEU A 603 0.11 26.03 0.14
CA LEU A 603 0.24 26.87 -1.06
C LEU A 603 -0.98 26.71 -1.98
N LEU A 604 -1.42 25.47 -2.26
CA LEU A 604 -2.61 25.21 -3.06
C LEU A 604 -3.87 25.83 -2.45
N ARG A 605 -4.05 25.69 -1.12
CA ARG A 605 -5.18 26.28 -0.37
C ARG A 605 -5.18 27.80 -0.48
N ARG A 606 -4.04 28.44 -0.22
CA ARG A 606 -3.88 29.90 -0.29
C ARG A 606 -4.18 30.44 -1.68
N VAL A 607 -3.67 29.78 -2.72
CA VAL A 607 -3.94 30.16 -4.11
C VAL A 607 -5.43 30.00 -4.42
N LYS A 608 -6.05 28.90 -3.99
CA LYS A 608 -7.50 28.68 -4.18
C LYS A 608 -8.32 29.78 -3.53
N GLU A 609 -8.07 30.12 -2.26
CA GLU A 609 -8.77 31.19 -1.53
C GLU A 609 -8.60 32.55 -2.22
N TYR A 610 -7.37 32.88 -2.63
CA TYR A 610 -7.07 34.13 -3.32
C TYR A 610 -7.83 34.27 -4.64
N LEU A 611 -7.93 33.17 -5.41
CA LEU A 611 -8.69 33.10 -6.65
C LEU A 611 -10.20 33.12 -6.40
N ASP A 612 -10.68 32.50 -5.31
CA ASP A 612 -12.11 32.40 -5.00
C ASP A 612 -12.75 33.76 -4.73
N GLU A 613 -12.01 34.68 -4.11
CA GLU A 613 -12.44 36.08 -3.91
C GLU A 613 -12.54 36.88 -5.22
N ARG A 614 -11.83 36.46 -6.28
CA ARG A 614 -11.61 37.23 -7.51
C ARG A 614 -12.25 36.61 -8.75
N LYS A 615 -12.82 35.41 -8.63
CA LYS A 615 -13.51 34.71 -9.71
C LYS A 615 -14.86 35.33 -10.02
N ILE A 616 -15.38 35.00 -11.21
CA ILE A 616 -16.77 35.28 -11.55
C ILE A 616 -17.69 34.44 -10.64
N VAL A 617 -18.67 35.10 -10.01
CA VAL A 617 -19.67 34.47 -9.15
C VAL A 617 -20.29 33.26 -9.84
N GLY A 618 -20.41 32.14 -9.11
CA GLY A 618 -20.95 30.89 -9.63
C GLY A 618 -19.98 30.05 -10.46
N THR A 619 -18.74 30.50 -10.71
CA THR A 619 -17.71 29.68 -11.36
C THR A 619 -17.05 28.76 -10.34
N PRO A 620 -17.13 27.43 -10.49
CA PRO A 620 -16.38 26.53 -9.63
C PRO A 620 -14.91 26.46 -10.10
N ILE A 621 -13.98 26.45 -9.16
CA ILE A 621 -12.54 26.49 -9.43
C ILE A 621 -11.81 25.37 -8.68
N CYS A 622 -10.74 24.87 -9.28
CA CYS A 622 -9.84 23.89 -8.69
C CYS A 622 -8.39 24.39 -8.84
N VAL A 623 -7.59 24.20 -7.79
CA VAL A 623 -6.15 24.48 -7.81
C VAL A 623 -5.43 23.18 -7.46
N GLN A 624 -4.50 22.75 -8.31
CA GLN A 624 -3.87 21.43 -8.19
C GLN A 624 -2.36 21.47 -8.42
N ALA A 625 -1.68 20.45 -7.90
CA ALA A 625 -0.28 20.16 -8.22
C ALA A 625 -0.13 19.68 -9.69
N PRO A 626 1.05 19.86 -10.31
CA PRO A 626 1.33 19.32 -11.64
C PRO A 626 1.28 17.79 -11.63
N VAL A 627 0.94 17.22 -12.78
CA VAL A 627 1.09 15.78 -13.01
C VAL A 627 2.39 15.55 -13.76
N TYR A 628 3.29 14.74 -13.23
CA TYR A 628 4.55 14.43 -13.87
C TYR A 628 4.47 13.11 -14.64
N LYS A 629 4.72 13.17 -15.95
CA LYS A 629 4.88 12.02 -16.84
C LYS A 629 6.34 11.56 -16.79
N GLU A 630 6.59 10.42 -16.16
CA GLU A 630 7.96 9.93 -15.96
C GLU A 630 8.48 9.17 -17.17
N PHE A 631 9.76 9.38 -17.49
CA PHE A 631 10.41 8.68 -18.58
C PHE A 631 11.91 8.52 -18.38
N ASN A 632 12.49 7.55 -19.10
CA ASN A 632 13.93 7.36 -19.16
C ASN A 632 14.46 7.63 -20.56
N ILE A 633 15.74 8.02 -20.63
CA ILE A 633 16.47 8.17 -21.89
C ILE A 633 17.66 7.21 -21.87
N SER A 634 17.81 6.39 -22.92
CA SER A 634 19.03 5.64 -23.19
C SER A 634 19.75 6.25 -24.38
N ILE A 635 21.06 6.45 -24.27
CA ILE A 635 21.87 7.14 -25.27
C ILE A 635 23.12 6.30 -25.55
N ALA A 636 23.33 5.95 -26.83
CA ALA A 636 24.59 5.39 -27.31
C ALA A 636 25.35 6.47 -28.08
N LEU A 637 26.55 6.86 -27.61
CA LEU A 637 27.33 7.94 -28.23
C LEU A 637 28.83 7.65 -28.25
N ILE A 638 29.55 8.45 -29.04
CA ILE A 638 31.01 8.46 -29.17
C ILE A 638 31.51 9.85 -28.79
N PHE A 639 32.48 9.92 -27.88
CA PHE A 639 33.17 11.16 -27.51
C PHE A 639 34.29 11.49 -28.49
N LYS A 640 34.66 12.78 -28.59
CA LYS A 640 35.85 13.19 -29.33
C LYS A 640 37.13 12.65 -28.69
N SER A 641 38.17 12.47 -29.50
CA SER A 641 39.44 11.87 -29.08
C SER A 641 40.24 12.70 -28.06
N ASP A 642 39.90 13.97 -27.89
CA ASP A 642 40.52 14.92 -26.95
C ASP A 642 39.81 14.98 -25.58
N VAL A 643 38.78 14.16 -25.36
CA VAL A 643 38.08 14.03 -24.08
C VAL A 643 38.84 13.07 -23.16
N PHE A 644 39.48 13.60 -22.12
CA PHE A 644 40.23 12.79 -21.14
C PHE A 644 39.41 12.37 -19.90
N ASP A 645 38.32 13.08 -19.60
CA ASP A 645 37.45 12.80 -18.45
C ASP A 645 36.00 12.58 -18.92
N GLU A 646 35.68 11.34 -19.29
CA GLU A 646 34.35 10.96 -19.77
C GLU A 646 33.27 11.13 -18.69
N ASN A 647 33.60 10.94 -17.41
CA ASN A 647 32.61 11.03 -16.32
C ASN A 647 32.13 12.46 -16.12
N ARG A 648 33.04 13.43 -16.25
CA ARG A 648 32.67 14.85 -16.27
C ARG A 648 31.74 15.17 -17.44
N VAL A 649 32.00 14.64 -18.64
CA VAL A 649 31.14 14.88 -19.81
C VAL A 649 29.77 14.21 -19.64
N LYS A 650 29.72 12.98 -19.10
CA LYS A 650 28.45 12.31 -18.76
C LYS A 650 27.61 13.13 -17.79
N THR A 651 28.24 13.63 -16.71
CA THR A 651 27.57 14.51 -15.73
C THR A 651 27.07 15.80 -16.39
N HIS A 652 27.83 16.36 -17.33
CA HIS A 652 27.41 17.54 -18.10
C HIS A 652 26.20 17.24 -19.01
N ILE A 653 26.20 16.10 -19.70
CA ILE A 653 25.06 15.63 -20.51
C ILE A 653 23.83 15.45 -19.65
N GLU A 654 23.95 14.77 -18.50
CA GLU A 654 22.85 14.55 -17.57
C GLU A 654 22.24 15.88 -17.11
N ASN A 655 23.06 16.81 -16.62
CA ASN A 655 22.60 18.13 -16.18
C ASN A 655 21.97 18.94 -17.32
N SER A 656 22.52 18.86 -18.54
CA SER A 656 21.99 19.53 -19.73
C SER A 656 20.61 19.00 -20.13
N LEU A 657 20.42 17.68 -20.12
CA LEU A 657 19.12 17.06 -20.44
C LEU A 657 18.10 17.32 -19.33
N ARG A 658 18.50 17.19 -18.06
CA ARG A 658 17.61 17.44 -16.93
C ARG A 658 17.12 18.89 -16.88
N SER A 659 18.02 19.85 -17.09
CA SER A 659 17.62 21.27 -17.18
C SER A 659 16.74 21.55 -18.41
N TYR A 660 16.99 20.89 -19.55
CA TYR A 660 16.21 21.11 -20.77
C TYR A 660 14.74 20.63 -20.65
N PHE A 661 14.51 19.50 -19.97
CA PHE A 661 13.17 18.96 -19.70
C PHE A 661 12.57 19.47 -18.39
N ASP A 662 13.21 20.44 -17.73
CA ASP A 662 12.72 20.94 -16.45
C ASP A 662 11.42 21.75 -16.58
N SER A 663 10.60 21.65 -15.54
CA SER A 663 9.30 22.31 -15.48
C SER A 663 9.34 23.85 -15.31
N LEU A 664 10.44 24.41 -14.82
CA LEU A 664 10.65 25.86 -14.67
C LEU A 664 11.71 26.41 -15.63
N ASP A 665 12.81 25.68 -15.81
CA ASP A 665 13.98 26.17 -16.56
C ASP A 665 14.07 25.59 -17.99
N GLY A 666 13.25 24.58 -18.29
CA GLY A 666 13.26 23.87 -19.57
C GLY A 666 12.84 24.71 -20.79
N ASP A 667 12.99 24.09 -21.96
CA ASP A 667 12.62 24.65 -23.27
C ASP A 667 13.14 26.08 -23.54
N GLY A 668 14.39 26.36 -23.13
CA GLY A 668 15.02 27.66 -23.35
C GLY A 668 14.76 28.70 -22.26
N GLY A 669 14.42 28.27 -21.04
CA GLY A 669 14.37 29.13 -19.85
C GLY A 669 12.98 29.57 -19.40
N ASN A 670 11.91 29.09 -20.05
CA ASN A 670 10.52 29.42 -19.69
C ASN A 670 9.77 28.22 -19.08
N GLY A 671 10.47 27.10 -18.87
CA GLY A 671 9.94 25.84 -18.39
C GLY A 671 9.27 25.05 -19.52
N TRP A 672 9.39 23.72 -19.47
CA TRP A 672 8.79 22.85 -20.48
C TRP A 672 7.28 23.16 -20.64
N PRO A 673 6.77 23.40 -21.87
CA PRO A 673 5.36 23.72 -22.05
C PRO A 673 4.43 22.55 -21.69
N PHE A 674 3.36 22.85 -20.98
CA PHE A 674 2.33 21.88 -20.61
C PHE A 674 1.74 21.17 -21.84
N GLY A 675 1.61 19.85 -21.76
CA GLY A 675 1.09 19.00 -22.84
C GLY A 675 1.95 18.94 -24.11
N LYS A 676 3.14 19.56 -24.15
CA LYS A 676 4.05 19.45 -25.28
C LYS A 676 4.73 18.09 -25.25
N GLU A 677 4.53 17.30 -26.31
CA GLU A 677 5.13 15.98 -26.47
C GLU A 677 6.66 16.02 -26.48
N ILE A 678 7.28 14.95 -25.97
CA ILE A 678 8.74 14.76 -26.01
C ILE A 678 9.06 13.89 -27.22
N MET A 679 9.93 14.38 -28.09
CA MET A 679 10.41 13.63 -29.26
C MET A 679 11.90 13.33 -29.13
N ILE A 680 12.36 12.21 -29.70
CA ILE A 680 13.79 11.89 -29.81
C ILE A 680 14.58 13.04 -30.45
N GLY A 681 14.01 13.72 -31.45
CA GLY A 681 14.63 14.89 -32.09
C GLY A 681 14.93 16.04 -31.13
N SER A 682 14.14 16.23 -30.07
CA SER A 682 14.41 17.23 -29.03
C SER A 682 15.63 16.88 -28.18
N VAL A 683 15.82 15.58 -27.90
CA VAL A 683 17.01 15.07 -27.20
C VAL A 683 18.26 15.28 -28.06
N LEU A 684 18.20 14.86 -29.34
CA LEU A 684 19.31 15.02 -30.28
C LEU A 684 19.74 16.48 -30.42
N LYS A 685 18.79 17.40 -30.59
CA LYS A 685 19.07 18.84 -30.67
C LYS A 685 19.74 19.40 -29.42
N GLN A 686 19.45 18.83 -28.25
CA GLN A 686 20.09 19.25 -27.01
C GLN A 686 21.50 18.66 -26.88
N LEU A 687 21.71 17.42 -27.31
CA LEU A 687 23.03 16.77 -27.36
C LEU A 687 23.98 17.47 -28.35
N GLU A 688 23.48 17.94 -29.49
CA GLU A 688 24.27 18.70 -30.49
C GLU A 688 24.92 19.97 -29.93
N LYS A 689 24.41 20.52 -28.83
CA LYS A 689 24.98 21.71 -28.17
C LYS A 689 26.25 21.38 -27.36
N ILE A 690 26.54 20.11 -27.14
CA ILE A 690 27.67 19.65 -26.32
C ILE A 690 28.83 19.31 -27.27
N ASN A 691 29.86 20.16 -27.27
CA ASN A 691 30.95 20.10 -28.23
C ASN A 691 31.81 18.83 -28.08
N GLU A 692 31.83 18.20 -26.91
CA GLU A 692 32.62 17.02 -26.59
C GLU A 692 32.11 15.73 -27.26
N ILE A 693 30.89 15.76 -27.81
CA ILE A 693 30.28 14.63 -28.51
C ILE A 693 30.76 14.60 -29.97
N LEU A 694 31.26 13.45 -30.43
CA LEU A 694 31.66 13.22 -31.83
C LEU A 694 30.45 12.78 -32.67
N SER A 695 29.73 11.76 -32.19
CA SER A 695 28.52 11.25 -32.84
C SER A 695 27.56 10.64 -31.82
N VAL A 696 26.26 10.73 -32.11
CA VAL A 696 25.20 10.02 -31.38
C VAL A 696 24.73 8.88 -32.28
N ASN A 697 24.87 7.65 -31.82
CA ASN A 697 24.55 6.45 -32.59
C ASN A 697 23.09 6.03 -32.42
N ASP A 698 22.58 6.13 -31.18
CA ASP A 698 21.22 5.72 -30.86
C ASP A 698 20.67 6.52 -29.67
N VAL A 699 19.37 6.79 -29.69
CA VAL A 699 18.64 7.43 -28.59
C VAL A 699 17.29 6.76 -28.46
N GLU A 700 17.02 6.18 -27.29
CA GLU A 700 15.76 5.54 -26.98
C GLU A 700 15.04 6.28 -25.86
N LEU A 701 13.72 6.49 -26.02
CA LEU A 701 12.84 6.95 -24.96
C LEU A 701 12.05 5.77 -24.39
N PHE A 702 11.91 5.73 -23.08
CA PHE A 702 11.13 4.72 -22.37
C PHE A 702 10.04 5.39 -21.53
N ASP A 703 8.77 5.16 -21.86
CA ASP A 703 7.62 5.63 -21.08
C ASP A 703 7.41 4.69 -19.89
N LEU A 704 7.58 5.22 -18.68
CA LEU A 704 7.51 4.42 -17.45
C LEU A 704 6.09 3.97 -17.12
N ASP A 705 5.07 4.76 -17.45
CA ASP A 705 3.69 4.39 -17.14
C ASP A 705 3.17 3.32 -18.10
N ALA A 706 3.55 3.41 -19.37
CA ALA A 706 3.18 2.45 -20.39
C ALA A 706 4.11 1.22 -20.41
N ASN A 707 5.27 1.31 -19.73
CA ASN A 707 6.32 0.30 -19.67
C ASN A 707 6.79 -0.18 -21.05
N VAL A 708 6.96 0.77 -21.99
CA VAL A 708 7.33 0.50 -23.39
C VAL A 708 8.32 1.52 -23.94
N LYS A 709 9.13 1.09 -24.92
CA LYS A 709 9.95 1.98 -25.74
C LYS A 709 9.07 2.70 -26.75
N VAL A 710 9.31 4.00 -26.92
CA VAL A 710 8.50 4.86 -27.80
C VAL A 710 9.36 5.84 -28.56
N GLU A 711 8.92 6.26 -29.75
CA GLU A 711 9.60 7.33 -30.51
C GLU A 711 9.27 8.73 -29.96
N LYS A 712 8.13 8.83 -29.27
CA LYS A 712 7.66 10.05 -28.63
C LYS A 712 6.82 9.75 -27.40
N ILE A 713 6.86 10.65 -26.44
CA ILE A 713 6.05 10.60 -25.22
C ILE A 713 4.96 11.65 -25.33
N LEU A 714 3.71 11.21 -25.27
CA LEU A 714 2.54 12.08 -25.30
C LEU A 714 2.22 12.55 -23.89
N LEU A 715 1.99 13.84 -23.72
CA LEU A 715 1.61 14.45 -22.46
C LEU A 715 0.19 15.03 -22.58
N LYS A 716 -0.62 14.85 -21.53
CA LYS A 716 -1.91 15.54 -21.41
C LYS A 716 -1.73 17.02 -21.09
N GLU A 717 -2.81 17.78 -21.19
CA GLU A 717 -2.81 19.23 -21.00
C GLU A 717 -2.32 19.68 -19.61
N ASP A 718 -2.52 18.86 -18.57
CA ASP A 718 -2.09 19.10 -17.19
C ASP A 718 -0.78 18.39 -16.81
N GLU A 719 -0.13 17.73 -17.79
CA GLU A 719 1.08 16.94 -17.57
C GLU A 719 2.37 17.70 -17.97
N LEU A 720 3.40 17.47 -17.17
CA LEU A 720 4.78 17.92 -17.38
C LEU A 720 5.72 16.72 -17.42
N PRO A 721 6.83 16.79 -18.18
CA PRO A 721 7.79 15.70 -18.23
C PRO A 721 8.61 15.65 -16.94
N PHE A 722 8.96 14.43 -16.53
CA PHE A 722 9.97 14.21 -15.49
C PHE A 722 10.95 13.15 -15.96
N LEU A 723 12.19 13.57 -16.19
CA LEU A 723 13.26 12.68 -16.60
C LEU A 723 13.74 11.90 -15.36
N ASN A 724 13.38 10.62 -15.27
CA ASN A 724 13.69 9.80 -14.11
C ASN A 724 15.15 9.31 -14.17
N LYS A 725 15.50 8.59 -15.24
CA LYS A 725 16.84 8.03 -15.42
C LYS A 725 17.42 8.30 -16.81
N ILE A 726 18.73 8.54 -16.86
CA ILE A 726 19.52 8.63 -18.08
C ILE A 726 20.54 7.49 -18.06
N VAL A 727 20.65 6.76 -19.17
CA VAL A 727 21.67 5.70 -19.35
C VAL A 727 22.53 6.10 -20.54
N ILE A 728 23.85 6.21 -20.33
CA ILE A 728 24.80 6.58 -21.38
C ILE A 728 25.75 5.41 -21.63
N GLU A 729 25.58 4.75 -22.77
CA GLU A 729 26.40 3.63 -23.22
C GLU A 729 27.44 4.10 -24.25
N ARG A 730 28.68 3.61 -24.08
CA ARG A 730 29.73 3.81 -25.08
C ARG A 730 29.65 2.68 -26.10
N ARG A 731 29.52 3.03 -27.38
CA ARG A 731 29.88 2.11 -28.47
C ARG A 731 31.29 2.45 -28.93
N GLY A 732 32.18 1.47 -28.81
CA GLY A 732 33.59 1.57 -29.22
C GLY A 732 33.78 1.54 -30.72
#